data_AF-A0A366R6T5-F1
#
_entry.id   AF-A0A366R6T5-F1
#
_cell.length_a   1.000
_cell.length_b   1.000
_cell.length_c   1.000
_cell.angle_alpha   90.00
_cell.angle_beta   90.00
_cell.angle_gamma   90.00
#
_symmetry.space_group_name_H-M   'P 1'
#
loop_
_entity.id
_entity.type
_entity.pdbx_description
1 polymer ?
#
loop_
_entity_poly.entity_id
_entity_poly.type
_entity_poly.pdbx_seq_one_letter_code
_entity_poly.pdbx_strand_id
1 'polypeptide(L)'
;MRLLKWTQKDRPPVLLKVRSSVSLIVTTCSFAIFTDIFLYGVIVPILPFSFEERVGIPPGRVQYWVSIALAVFGAALLASSPVWGYLADRIHNRKIPMLIGLVVLCGATIFLCLGRSLALFMIGRALQGISAALTWTVGLALVVDTVDKENVGKAMGWISTACSLGILVAPLLGGVVYGKGGYYSVFAMCFGLLAVDIALRLVIIEVKTAKIWFDRAETAASADPEGIVGGQNESRADKSEDSPVQTTEYQDKRSPVKTLVNLLKQPRFLAALWGTFVQALINTALESTLPLLTHEIFGWDSIGAGLIFLPLILPSFLGPVVGMIGDRYGPKWLASFGFLFATPFVTCLMFVDENTIQNKILLCGLLTGVGITMACIFGPLMAEITWSVQGDDDTGGGQIAQAYGLYNMAYSGGSLVGPIMGGMVKDSSGWGTEELIQTALLMTEVYTARYIQDADTLLNPSNNMEQQHIDQLLERYLSLLDEYTQLRQRLSQIQSVVYQNIARANFSGERGMRYGQDHYDERMQATRLLSINQDDSPSPDFSIYNFIDEDEEEELEKDGSETGEKKPKEKKRNRNKNPLHWFGLFAPMPLRTAQAQSAQAVEEIIPRLVSVNAEMLETEIEVRRARKRRAKAEAAEKRIDRVSTDTQPQGTETK
;
A
#
# COMPACT_ATOMS: atom_id res chain seq x y z
N MET A 1 34.02 -36.63 -5.10
CA MET A 1 33.01 -35.66 -5.58
C MET A 1 32.70 -35.89 -7.08
N ARG A 2 32.25 -37.10 -7.46
CA ARG A 2 31.97 -37.52 -8.85
C ARG A 2 30.79 -38.52 -8.91
N LEU A 3 29.66 -38.24 -8.26
CA LEU A 3 28.54 -39.20 -8.21
C LEU A 3 27.13 -38.62 -8.49
N LEU A 4 27.02 -37.43 -9.09
CA LEU A 4 25.73 -36.93 -9.59
C LEU A 4 25.89 -36.24 -10.96
N LYS A 5 26.38 -36.97 -11.96
CA LYS A 5 26.08 -36.63 -13.37
C LYS A 5 24.76 -37.30 -13.72
N TRP A 6 23.65 -36.64 -13.39
CA TRP A 6 22.36 -37.00 -13.97
C TRP A 6 22.48 -36.86 -15.49
N THR A 7 22.15 -37.94 -16.19
CA THR A 7 22.17 -38.08 -17.65
C THR A 7 21.51 -36.87 -18.34
N GLN A 8 22.29 -36.11 -19.11
CA GLN A 8 21.79 -35.17 -20.11
C GLN A 8 20.91 -35.95 -21.09
N LYS A 9 19.58 -35.88 -20.93
CA LYS A 9 18.61 -36.40 -21.91
C LYS A 9 18.46 -35.36 -23.01
N ASP A 10 18.72 -35.69 -24.27
CA ASP A 10 18.59 -34.79 -25.43
C ASP A 10 17.14 -34.42 -25.83
N ARG A 11 16.17 -34.54 -24.91
CA ARG A 11 14.76 -34.22 -25.18
C ARG A 11 14.22 -33.30 -24.09
N PRO A 12 13.41 -32.28 -24.46
CA PRO A 12 12.78 -31.42 -23.47
C PRO A 12 11.87 -32.25 -22.56
N PRO A 13 11.77 -31.88 -21.26
CA PRO A 13 10.91 -32.58 -20.33
C PRO A 13 9.43 -32.49 -20.77
N VAL A 14 8.67 -33.55 -20.48
CA VAL A 14 7.26 -33.68 -20.86
C VAL A 14 6.45 -32.50 -20.32
N LEU A 15 5.61 -31.90 -21.17
CA LEU A 15 4.74 -30.75 -20.86
C LEU A 15 5.51 -29.50 -20.36
N LEU A 16 6.71 -29.23 -20.89
CA LEU A 16 7.56 -28.10 -20.49
C LEU A 16 6.79 -26.77 -20.37
N LYS A 17 6.00 -26.38 -21.39
CA LYS A 17 5.22 -25.12 -21.40
C LYS A 17 4.23 -24.99 -20.23
N VAL A 18 3.58 -26.08 -19.84
CA VAL A 18 2.61 -26.09 -18.72
C VAL A 18 3.36 -26.09 -17.38
N ARG A 19 4.41 -26.91 -17.28
CA ARG A 19 5.22 -27.09 -16.06
C ARG A 19 6.10 -25.88 -15.71
N SER A 20 6.37 -25.01 -16.67
CA SER A 20 7.07 -23.74 -16.49
C SER A 20 6.13 -22.52 -16.54
N SER A 21 4.82 -22.72 -16.43
CA SER A 21 3.88 -21.60 -16.45
C SER A 21 3.96 -20.79 -15.14
N VAL A 22 3.88 -19.47 -15.27
CA VAL A 22 3.90 -18.53 -14.13
C VAL A 22 2.80 -18.88 -13.12
N SER A 23 1.58 -19.17 -13.61
CA SER A 23 0.45 -19.55 -12.76
C SER A 23 0.73 -20.80 -11.94
N LEU A 24 1.30 -21.86 -12.53
CA LEU A 24 1.60 -23.08 -11.78
C LEU A 24 2.67 -22.84 -10.72
N ILE A 25 3.70 -22.04 -11.02
CA ILE A 25 4.76 -21.71 -10.07
C ILE A 25 4.18 -20.91 -8.90
N VAL A 26 3.40 -19.87 -9.17
CA VAL A 26 2.73 -19.07 -8.13
C VAL A 26 1.81 -19.96 -7.29
N THR A 27 0.95 -20.79 -7.90
CA THR A 27 0.07 -21.71 -7.18
C THR A 27 0.86 -22.71 -6.32
N THR A 28 1.98 -23.24 -6.83
CA THR A 28 2.83 -24.17 -6.07
C THR A 28 3.49 -23.47 -4.88
N CYS A 29 3.99 -22.25 -5.06
CA CYS A 29 4.53 -21.45 -3.97
C CYS A 29 3.46 -21.07 -2.93
N SER A 30 2.26 -20.68 -3.36
CA SER A 30 1.12 -20.42 -2.49
C SER A 30 0.73 -21.68 -1.69
N PHE A 31 0.67 -22.85 -2.33
CA PHE A 31 0.34 -24.11 -1.66
C PHE A 31 1.44 -24.57 -0.70
N ALA A 32 2.71 -24.34 -1.05
CA ALA A 32 3.85 -24.59 -0.18
C ALA A 32 3.78 -23.77 1.12
N ILE A 33 3.47 -22.47 1.00
CA ILE A 33 3.31 -21.56 2.14
C ILE A 33 2.07 -21.92 2.96
N PHE A 34 0.95 -22.23 2.29
CA PHE A 34 -0.25 -22.75 2.95
C PHE A 34 0.05 -24.00 3.77
N THR A 35 0.78 -24.97 3.20
CA THR A 35 1.12 -26.24 3.86
C THR A 35 2.00 -26.00 5.09
N ASP A 36 3.01 -25.14 4.98
CA ASP A 36 3.91 -24.80 6.08
C ASP A 36 3.17 -24.16 7.26
N ILE A 37 2.35 -23.15 6.97
CA ILE A 37 1.50 -22.46 7.96
C ILE A 37 0.46 -23.41 8.55
N PHE A 38 -0.14 -24.26 7.71
CA PHE A 38 -1.15 -25.20 8.17
C PHE A 38 -0.56 -26.20 9.16
N LEU A 39 0.60 -26.79 8.82
CA LEU A 39 1.31 -27.70 9.70
C LEU A 39 1.81 -27.01 10.99
N TYR A 40 2.14 -25.73 10.94
CA TYR A 40 2.45 -24.95 12.14
C TYR A 40 1.21 -24.77 13.04
N GLY A 41 0.15 -24.18 12.48
CA GLY A 41 -1.04 -23.76 13.22
C GLY A 41 -1.87 -24.92 13.76
N VAL A 42 -1.90 -26.06 13.05
CA VAL A 42 -2.69 -27.23 13.48
C VAL A 42 -2.19 -27.79 14.82
N ILE A 43 -0.90 -27.63 15.11
CA ILE A 43 -0.27 -28.19 16.31
C ILE A 43 -0.51 -27.28 17.53
N VAL A 44 -0.71 -25.98 17.33
CA VAL A 44 -0.86 -24.98 18.41
C VAL A 44 -1.94 -25.37 19.44
N PRO A 45 -3.21 -25.59 19.05
CA PRO A 45 -4.24 -25.97 20.02
C PRO A 45 -4.11 -27.41 20.54
N ILE A 46 -3.28 -28.24 19.90
CA ILE A 46 -3.13 -29.66 20.26
C ILE A 46 -2.01 -29.88 21.28
N LEU A 47 -0.97 -29.04 21.27
CA LEU A 47 0.19 -29.21 22.17
C LEU A 47 -0.21 -29.40 23.64
N PRO A 48 -1.07 -28.55 24.24
CA PRO A 48 -1.38 -28.66 25.66
C PRO A 48 -1.96 -30.03 26.02
N PHE A 49 -2.98 -30.47 25.29
CA PHE A 49 -3.62 -31.77 25.48
C PHE A 49 -2.67 -32.94 25.23
N SER A 50 -1.81 -32.84 24.20
CA SER A 50 -0.86 -33.91 23.90
C SER A 50 0.23 -34.05 24.97
N PHE A 51 0.63 -32.95 25.60
CA PHE A 51 1.63 -32.95 26.67
C PHE A 51 1.05 -33.52 27.96
N GLU A 52 -0.20 -33.22 28.27
CA GLU A 52 -0.90 -33.80 29.41
C GLU A 52 -1.22 -35.28 29.19
N GLU A 53 -1.93 -35.62 28.12
CA GLU A 53 -2.48 -36.97 27.90
C GLU A 53 -1.44 -37.99 27.43
N ARG A 54 -0.48 -37.59 26.57
CA ARG A 54 0.46 -38.54 25.92
C ARG A 54 1.84 -38.55 26.55
N VAL A 55 2.33 -37.38 26.95
CA VAL A 55 3.65 -37.26 27.59
C VAL A 55 3.54 -37.42 29.10
N GLY A 56 2.37 -37.14 29.69
CA GLY A 56 2.14 -37.25 31.14
C GLY A 56 2.70 -36.07 31.94
N ILE A 57 2.74 -34.87 31.34
CA ILE A 57 3.22 -33.67 32.02
C ILE A 57 2.15 -33.21 33.02
N PRO A 58 2.52 -32.91 34.28
CA PRO A 58 1.57 -32.41 35.26
C PRO A 58 1.00 -31.05 34.82
N PRO A 59 -0.30 -30.75 35.07
CA PRO A 59 -0.98 -29.55 34.57
C PRO A 59 -0.21 -28.24 34.81
N GLY A 60 0.36 -28.06 36.00
CA GLY A 60 1.14 -26.86 36.36
C GLY A 60 2.48 -26.68 35.63
N ARG A 61 2.85 -27.56 34.70
CA ARG A 61 4.04 -27.40 33.83
C ARG A 61 3.70 -27.47 32.34
N VAL A 62 2.43 -27.64 31.97
CA VAL A 62 2.03 -27.77 30.56
C VAL A 62 2.30 -26.45 29.82
N GLN A 63 1.89 -25.31 30.38
CA GLN A 63 2.13 -23.98 29.81
C GLN A 63 3.63 -23.73 29.54
N TYR A 64 4.49 -23.99 30.53
CA TYR A 64 5.94 -23.89 30.38
C TYR A 64 6.48 -24.68 29.17
N TRP A 65 6.09 -25.95 29.02
CA TRP A 65 6.57 -26.78 27.92
C TRP A 65 5.96 -26.42 26.58
N VAL A 66 4.68 -26.02 26.53
CA VAL A 66 4.03 -25.50 25.31
C VAL A 66 4.78 -24.27 24.81
N SER A 67 5.12 -23.36 25.73
CA SER A 67 5.87 -22.14 25.45
C SER A 67 7.26 -22.44 24.92
N ILE A 68 7.98 -23.39 25.53
CA ILE A 68 9.29 -23.83 25.02
C ILE A 68 9.15 -24.46 23.62
N ALA A 69 8.14 -25.29 23.38
CA ALA A 69 7.96 -25.95 22.09
C ALA A 69 7.74 -24.93 20.95
N LEU A 70 6.93 -23.90 21.20
CA LEU A 70 6.69 -22.80 20.25
C LEU A 70 7.94 -21.92 20.08
N ALA A 71 8.64 -21.63 21.17
CA ALA A 71 9.89 -20.88 21.14
C ALA A 71 11.01 -21.60 20.38
N VAL A 72 11.11 -22.93 20.50
CA VAL A 72 12.09 -23.75 19.76
C VAL A 72 11.87 -23.66 18.25
N PHE A 73 10.62 -23.59 17.80
CA PHE A 73 10.31 -23.30 16.40
C PHE A 73 10.85 -21.92 15.99
N GLY A 74 10.55 -20.87 16.75
CA GLY A 74 11.07 -19.52 16.51
C GLY A 74 12.60 -19.43 16.54
N ALA A 75 13.25 -20.12 17.49
CA ALA A 75 14.71 -20.19 17.61
C ALA A 75 15.34 -20.82 16.37
N ALA A 76 14.79 -21.95 15.92
CA ALA A 76 15.29 -22.67 14.77
C ALA A 76 15.06 -21.88 13.47
N LEU A 77 13.91 -21.19 13.35
CA LEU A 77 13.60 -20.28 12.27
C LEU A 77 14.59 -19.11 12.22
N LEU A 78 14.86 -18.47 13.38
CA LEU A 78 15.79 -17.36 13.51
C LEU A 78 17.23 -17.76 13.18
N ALA A 79 17.70 -18.88 13.72
CA ALA A 79 19.05 -19.38 13.48
C ALA A 79 19.27 -19.78 12.02
N SER A 80 18.23 -20.30 11.36
CA SER A 80 18.31 -20.78 9.98
C SER A 80 18.13 -19.68 8.94
N SER A 81 17.41 -18.61 9.26
CA SER A 81 17.07 -17.53 8.32
C SER A 81 18.29 -16.85 7.67
N PRO A 82 19.36 -16.45 8.39
CA PRO A 82 20.55 -15.87 7.78
C PRO A 82 21.30 -16.86 6.87
N VAL A 83 21.38 -18.12 7.28
CA VAL A 83 22.10 -19.18 6.56
C VAL A 83 21.43 -19.43 5.21
N TRP A 84 20.11 -19.61 5.21
CA TRP A 84 19.36 -19.86 3.98
C TRP A 84 19.16 -18.60 3.14
N GLY A 85 19.06 -17.42 3.74
CA GLY A 85 19.04 -16.15 2.98
C GLY A 85 20.34 -15.97 2.18
N TYR A 86 21.49 -16.13 2.83
CA TYR A 86 22.80 -16.04 2.17
C TYR A 86 23.00 -17.12 1.10
N LEU A 87 22.53 -18.35 1.37
CA LEU A 87 22.69 -19.45 0.43
C LEU A 87 21.70 -19.34 -0.75
N ALA A 88 20.48 -18.87 -0.51
CA ALA A 88 19.45 -18.67 -1.55
C ALA A 88 19.91 -17.69 -2.62
N ASP A 89 20.66 -16.65 -2.25
CA ASP A 89 21.23 -15.67 -3.20
C ASP A 89 22.29 -16.28 -4.12
N ARG A 90 22.92 -17.40 -3.72
CA ARG A 90 24.00 -18.07 -4.50
C ARG A 90 23.51 -19.25 -5.30
N ILE A 91 22.36 -19.82 -4.93
CA ILE A 91 21.80 -20.98 -5.60
C ILE A 91 21.04 -20.52 -6.84
N HIS A 92 21.53 -20.95 -8.00
CA HIS A 92 20.94 -20.60 -9.30
C HIS A 92 19.62 -21.34 -9.58
N ASN A 93 19.38 -22.48 -8.92
CA ASN A 93 18.18 -23.30 -9.08
C ASN A 93 17.38 -23.32 -7.78
N ARG A 94 16.30 -22.55 -7.73
CA ARG A 94 15.50 -22.33 -6.51
C ARG A 94 14.66 -23.57 -6.13
N LYS A 95 14.40 -24.48 -7.07
CA LYS A 95 13.63 -25.71 -6.81
C LYS A 95 14.33 -26.66 -5.83
N ILE A 96 15.66 -26.80 -5.92
CA ILE A 96 16.41 -27.76 -5.09
C ILE A 96 16.30 -27.41 -3.60
N PRO A 97 16.58 -26.17 -3.17
CA PRO A 97 16.33 -25.78 -1.78
C PRO A 97 14.89 -26.05 -1.36
N MET A 98 13.89 -25.65 -2.15
CA MET A 98 12.48 -25.86 -1.78
C MET A 98 12.13 -27.33 -1.54
N LEU A 99 12.77 -28.27 -2.24
CA LEU A 99 12.61 -29.71 -2.00
C LEU A 99 13.33 -30.17 -0.72
N ILE A 100 14.50 -29.60 -0.41
CA ILE A 100 15.21 -29.87 0.85
C ILE A 100 14.33 -29.42 2.03
N GLY A 101 13.78 -28.21 1.98
CA GLY A 101 12.84 -27.73 3.01
C GLY A 101 11.66 -28.66 3.18
N LEU A 102 11.05 -29.13 2.08
CA LEU A 102 9.95 -30.08 2.12
C LEU A 102 10.33 -31.42 2.78
N VAL A 103 11.54 -31.95 2.52
CA VAL A 103 12.03 -33.17 3.17
C VAL A 103 12.20 -32.94 4.67
N VAL A 104 12.76 -31.80 5.06
CA VAL A 104 12.90 -31.40 6.47
C VAL A 104 11.52 -31.26 7.14
N LEU A 105 10.53 -30.67 6.45
CA LEU A 105 9.15 -30.58 6.91
C LEU A 105 8.52 -31.96 7.12
N CYS A 106 8.68 -32.87 6.17
CA CYS A 106 8.19 -34.24 6.30
C CYS A 106 8.82 -34.93 7.51
N GLY A 107 10.13 -34.76 7.71
CA GLY A 107 10.83 -35.24 8.90
C GLY A 107 10.24 -34.67 10.18
N ALA A 108 10.05 -33.35 10.23
CA ALA A 108 9.42 -32.66 11.37
C ALA A 108 8.04 -33.26 11.71
N THR A 109 7.18 -33.45 10.70
CA THR A 109 5.84 -34.02 10.87
C THR A 109 5.89 -35.47 11.37
N ILE A 110 6.87 -36.28 10.93
CA ILE A 110 7.07 -37.64 11.45
C ILE A 110 7.47 -37.61 12.92
N PHE A 111 8.44 -36.77 13.30
CA PHE A 111 8.86 -36.63 14.70
C PHE A 111 7.72 -36.19 15.62
N LEU A 112 6.90 -35.25 15.15
CA LEU A 112 5.71 -34.80 15.88
C LEU A 112 4.68 -35.93 15.97
N CYS A 113 4.33 -36.62 14.88
CA CYS A 113 3.39 -37.73 14.88
C CYS A 113 3.76 -38.85 15.87
N LEU A 114 5.05 -39.17 15.94
CA LEU A 114 5.60 -40.18 16.86
C LEU A 114 5.88 -39.63 18.28
N GLY A 115 5.54 -38.37 18.54
CA GLY A 115 5.81 -37.66 19.79
C GLY A 115 5.21 -38.33 21.01
N ARG A 116 6.05 -39.10 21.73
CA ARG A 116 5.77 -39.69 23.05
C ARG A 116 6.68 -39.15 24.16
N SER A 117 7.57 -38.23 23.81
CA SER A 117 8.50 -37.58 24.74
C SER A 117 8.72 -36.14 24.32
N LEU A 118 9.03 -35.27 25.29
CA LEU A 118 9.36 -33.87 25.04
C LEU A 118 10.46 -33.70 23.98
N ALA A 119 11.48 -34.54 24.01
CA ALA A 119 12.59 -34.48 23.05
C ALA A 119 12.12 -34.62 21.58
N LEU A 120 11.18 -35.54 21.30
CA LEU A 120 10.65 -35.72 19.95
C LEU A 120 9.86 -34.49 19.49
N PHE A 121 9.09 -33.86 20.39
CA PHE A 121 8.41 -32.61 20.09
C PHE A 121 9.38 -31.45 19.83
N MET A 122 10.44 -31.32 20.64
CA MET A 122 11.46 -30.27 20.43
C MET A 122 12.21 -30.45 19.11
N ILE A 123 12.61 -31.69 18.78
CA ILE A 123 13.25 -32.00 17.50
C ILE A 123 12.29 -31.69 16.35
N GLY A 124 11.03 -32.10 16.45
CA GLY A 124 10.00 -31.80 15.46
C GLY A 124 9.81 -30.30 15.25
N ARG A 125 9.70 -29.52 16.33
CA ARG A 125 9.56 -28.05 16.30
C ARG A 125 10.78 -27.37 15.70
N ALA A 126 11.99 -27.81 16.05
CA ALA A 126 13.23 -27.28 15.50
C ALA A 126 13.31 -27.54 13.99
N LEU A 127 13.04 -28.77 13.54
CA LEU A 127 13.02 -29.12 12.12
C LEU A 127 11.95 -28.32 11.35
N GLN A 128 10.77 -28.12 11.95
CA GLN A 128 9.71 -27.30 11.34
C GLN A 128 10.18 -25.85 11.14
N GLY A 129 10.86 -25.25 12.14
CA GLY A 129 11.43 -23.90 12.02
C GLY A 129 12.51 -23.79 10.94
N ILE A 130 13.40 -24.80 10.83
CA ILE A 130 14.42 -24.87 9.77
C ILE A 130 13.75 -24.93 8.38
N SER A 131 12.72 -25.76 8.23
CA SER A 131 11.96 -25.90 6.98
C SER A 131 11.27 -24.58 6.59
N ALA A 132 10.62 -23.92 7.55
CA ALA A 132 9.91 -22.67 7.33
C ALA A 132 10.87 -21.57 6.82
N ALA A 133 12.05 -21.42 7.45
CA ALA A 133 13.06 -20.44 7.02
C ALA A 133 13.43 -20.62 5.55
N LEU A 134 13.64 -21.87 5.14
CA LEU A 134 13.98 -22.21 3.77
C LEU A 134 12.82 -21.93 2.81
N THR A 135 11.61 -22.38 3.15
CA THR A 135 10.45 -22.33 2.25
C THR A 135 10.02 -20.88 1.99
N TRP A 136 10.03 -20.03 3.01
CA TRP A 136 9.66 -18.62 2.89
C TRP A 136 10.69 -17.81 2.12
N THR A 137 11.98 -17.98 2.43
CA THR A 137 13.06 -17.24 1.75
C THR A 137 13.14 -17.60 0.27
N VAL A 138 13.16 -18.89 -0.06
CA VAL A 138 13.32 -19.34 -1.45
C VAL A 138 12.01 -19.25 -2.23
N GLY A 139 10.88 -19.52 -1.59
CA GLY A 139 9.56 -19.51 -2.22
C GLY A 139 9.13 -18.12 -2.69
N LEU A 140 9.29 -17.09 -1.84
CA LEU A 140 8.98 -15.71 -2.22
C LEU A 140 9.92 -15.22 -3.33
N ALA A 141 11.21 -15.52 -3.21
CA ALA A 141 12.19 -15.11 -4.20
C ALA A 141 11.97 -15.83 -5.56
N LEU A 142 11.48 -17.07 -5.57
CA LEU A 142 11.08 -17.76 -6.80
C LEU A 142 9.88 -17.06 -7.47
N VAL A 143 8.92 -16.58 -6.71
CA VAL A 143 7.77 -15.82 -7.27
C VAL A 143 8.24 -14.50 -7.87
N VAL A 144 9.06 -13.74 -7.14
CA VAL A 144 9.62 -12.46 -7.63
C VAL A 144 10.47 -12.65 -8.89
N ASP A 145 11.24 -13.73 -8.96
CA ASP A 145 12.06 -14.06 -10.15
C ASP A 145 11.24 -14.52 -11.36
N THR A 146 9.99 -14.97 -11.14
CA THR A 146 9.16 -15.59 -12.16
C THR A 146 8.12 -14.63 -12.74
N VAL A 147 7.66 -13.66 -11.95
CA VAL A 147 6.56 -12.75 -12.29
C VAL A 147 7.11 -11.40 -12.73
N ASP A 148 6.55 -10.83 -13.80
CA ASP A 148 6.90 -9.49 -14.26
C ASP A 148 6.64 -8.43 -13.18
N LYS A 149 7.48 -7.39 -13.13
CA LYS A 149 7.44 -6.34 -12.09
C LYS A 149 6.04 -5.77 -11.83
N GLU A 150 5.24 -5.58 -12.88
CA GLU A 150 3.87 -5.06 -12.82
C GLU A 150 2.87 -6.02 -12.14
N ASN A 151 3.13 -7.32 -12.20
CA ASN A 151 2.23 -8.37 -11.70
C ASN A 151 2.69 -8.98 -10.37
N VAL A 152 3.87 -8.58 -9.84
CA VAL A 152 4.39 -9.08 -8.55
C VAL A 152 3.39 -8.85 -7.42
N GLY A 153 2.75 -7.69 -7.36
CA GLY A 153 1.73 -7.39 -6.33
C GLY A 153 0.54 -8.37 -6.36
N LYS A 154 0.05 -8.74 -7.55
CA LYS A 154 -1.02 -9.74 -7.70
C LYS A 154 -0.57 -11.13 -7.23
N ALA A 155 0.64 -11.54 -7.57
CA ALA A 155 1.19 -12.82 -7.13
C ALA A 155 1.39 -12.85 -5.60
N MET A 156 1.88 -11.76 -5.01
CA MET A 156 1.97 -11.60 -3.56
C MET A 156 0.59 -11.64 -2.89
N GLY A 157 -0.45 -11.10 -3.53
CA GLY A 157 -1.84 -11.22 -3.06
C GLY A 157 -2.33 -12.67 -2.97
N TRP A 158 -2.00 -13.52 -3.95
CA TRP A 158 -2.31 -14.96 -3.88
C TRP A 158 -1.56 -15.68 -2.77
N ILE A 159 -0.29 -15.34 -2.54
CA ILE A 159 0.51 -15.85 -1.42
C ILE A 159 -0.11 -15.44 -0.08
N SER A 160 -0.47 -14.17 0.06
CA SER A 160 -1.12 -13.64 1.26
C SER A 160 -2.46 -14.33 1.52
N THR A 161 -3.27 -14.55 0.49
CA THR A 161 -4.54 -15.28 0.60
C THR A 161 -4.33 -16.72 1.08
N ALA A 162 -3.34 -17.40 0.52
CA ALA A 162 -2.98 -18.77 0.93
C ALA A 162 -2.47 -18.80 2.38
N CYS A 163 -1.71 -17.78 2.80
CA CYS A 163 -1.29 -17.59 4.18
C CYS A 163 -2.48 -17.44 5.13
N SER A 164 -3.37 -16.47 4.88
CA SER A 164 -4.58 -16.25 5.70
C SER A 164 -5.47 -17.48 5.79
N LEU A 165 -5.63 -18.23 4.68
CA LEU A 165 -6.39 -19.47 4.67
C LEU A 165 -5.72 -20.55 5.53
N GLY A 166 -4.40 -20.68 5.46
CA GLY A 166 -3.64 -21.62 6.29
C GLY A 166 -3.79 -21.30 7.77
N ILE A 167 -3.61 -20.03 8.16
CA ILE A 167 -3.78 -19.57 9.54
C ILE A 167 -5.21 -19.87 10.02
N LEU A 168 -6.24 -19.56 9.22
CA LEU A 168 -7.65 -19.73 9.59
C LEU A 168 -8.03 -21.20 9.81
N VAL A 169 -7.69 -22.04 8.83
CA VAL A 169 -8.21 -23.41 8.77
C VAL A 169 -7.44 -24.32 9.72
N ALA A 170 -6.18 -24.02 10.03
CA ALA A 170 -5.31 -24.94 10.75
C ALA A 170 -5.67 -25.17 12.23
N PRO A 171 -5.82 -24.15 13.11
CA PRO A 171 -6.23 -24.37 14.49
C PRO A 171 -7.65 -24.95 14.57
N LEU A 172 -8.54 -24.52 13.67
CA LEU A 172 -9.90 -25.02 13.56
C LEU A 172 -9.94 -26.53 13.27
N LEU A 173 -9.31 -26.97 12.18
CA LEU A 173 -9.26 -28.38 11.84
C LEU A 173 -8.42 -29.17 12.84
N GLY A 174 -7.35 -28.58 13.38
CA GLY A 174 -6.54 -29.21 14.43
C GLY A 174 -7.37 -29.59 15.65
N GLY A 175 -8.09 -28.63 16.23
CA GLY A 175 -8.95 -28.87 17.39
C GLY A 175 -10.10 -29.83 17.08
N VAL A 176 -10.82 -29.64 15.96
CA VAL A 176 -11.98 -30.48 15.59
C VAL A 176 -11.58 -31.92 15.28
N VAL A 177 -10.52 -32.11 14.48
CA VAL A 177 -10.03 -33.46 14.11
C VAL A 177 -9.41 -34.15 15.32
N TYR A 178 -8.73 -33.42 16.20
CA TYR A 178 -8.24 -33.98 17.46
C TYR A 178 -9.39 -34.46 18.35
N GLY A 179 -10.40 -33.62 18.57
CA GLY A 179 -11.52 -33.96 19.45
C GLY A 179 -12.36 -35.15 18.97
N LYS A 180 -12.53 -35.32 17.64
CA LYS A 180 -13.35 -36.42 17.07
C LYS A 180 -12.55 -37.67 16.68
N GLY A 181 -11.35 -37.49 16.15
CA GLY A 181 -10.53 -38.56 15.56
C GLY A 181 -9.27 -38.88 16.35
N GLY A 182 -8.98 -38.14 17.42
CA GLY A 182 -7.76 -38.28 18.21
C GLY A 182 -6.49 -37.80 17.52
N TYR A 183 -5.37 -37.94 18.22
CA TYR A 183 -4.06 -37.42 17.82
C TYR A 183 -3.62 -37.87 16.41
N TYR A 184 -3.70 -39.16 16.09
CA TYR A 184 -3.17 -39.68 14.82
C TYR A 184 -3.98 -39.23 13.59
N SER A 185 -5.28 -38.94 13.76
CA SER A 185 -6.13 -38.45 12.67
C SER A 185 -5.69 -37.07 12.19
N VAL A 186 -5.21 -36.22 13.10
CA VAL A 186 -4.65 -34.90 12.75
C VAL A 186 -3.41 -35.07 11.88
N PHE A 187 -2.49 -35.96 12.27
CA PHE A 187 -1.28 -36.20 11.47
C PHE A 187 -1.57 -36.90 10.15
N ALA A 188 -2.57 -37.77 10.08
CA ALA A 188 -3.01 -38.36 8.81
C ALA A 188 -3.48 -37.27 7.81
N MET A 189 -4.21 -36.27 8.29
CA MET A 189 -4.57 -35.09 7.49
C MET A 189 -3.33 -34.30 7.06
N CYS A 190 -2.37 -34.06 7.95
CA CYS A 190 -1.11 -33.38 7.61
C CYS A 190 -0.30 -34.14 6.54
N PHE A 191 -0.20 -35.48 6.63
CA PHE A 191 0.47 -36.30 5.62
C PHE A 191 -0.25 -36.27 4.27
N GLY A 192 -1.58 -36.22 4.27
CA GLY A 192 -2.37 -36.02 3.04
C GLY A 192 -2.04 -34.70 2.36
N LEU A 193 -1.96 -33.61 3.13
CA LEU A 193 -1.58 -32.30 2.61
C LEU A 193 -0.14 -32.27 2.07
N LEU A 194 0.80 -32.86 2.82
CA LEU A 194 2.20 -33.01 2.40
C LEU A 194 2.33 -33.80 1.09
N ALA A 195 1.53 -34.85 0.89
CA ALA A 195 1.56 -35.63 -0.34
C ALA A 195 1.20 -34.78 -1.58
N VAL A 196 0.22 -33.88 -1.43
CA VAL A 196 -0.15 -32.92 -2.48
C VAL A 196 0.97 -31.89 -2.70
N ASP A 197 1.58 -31.36 -1.63
CA ASP A 197 2.68 -30.40 -1.73
C ASP A 197 3.91 -31.02 -2.42
N ILE A 198 4.26 -32.26 -2.06
CA ILE A 198 5.29 -33.06 -2.73
C ILE A 198 5.00 -33.18 -4.23
N ALA A 199 3.77 -33.55 -4.60
CA ALA A 199 3.39 -33.69 -5.99
C ALA A 199 3.55 -32.37 -6.76
N LEU A 200 3.03 -31.26 -6.22
CA LEU A 200 3.12 -29.94 -6.86
C LEU A 200 4.58 -29.48 -7.03
N ARG A 201 5.42 -29.58 -5.99
CA ARG A 201 6.83 -29.19 -6.05
C ARG A 201 7.66 -30.07 -6.99
N LEU A 202 7.30 -31.34 -7.17
CA LEU A 202 7.96 -32.21 -8.16
C LEU A 202 7.56 -31.85 -9.60
N VAL A 203 6.30 -31.44 -9.81
CA VAL A 203 5.76 -31.08 -11.13
C VAL A 203 6.38 -29.78 -11.66
N ILE A 204 6.64 -28.76 -10.85
CA ILE A 204 7.17 -27.48 -11.37
C ILE A 204 8.55 -27.61 -12.05
N ILE A 205 8.77 -26.81 -13.09
CA ILE A 205 10.06 -26.57 -13.74
C ILE A 205 10.30 -25.06 -13.73
N GLU A 206 11.42 -24.62 -13.17
CA GLU A 206 11.75 -23.19 -13.07
C GLU A 206 11.86 -22.54 -14.46
N VAL A 207 11.33 -21.32 -14.62
CA VAL A 207 11.32 -20.59 -15.89
C VAL A 207 12.73 -20.42 -16.46
N LYS A 208 13.71 -20.11 -15.61
CA LYS A 208 15.13 -20.00 -16.00
C LYS A 208 15.68 -21.30 -16.60
N THR A 209 15.29 -22.44 -16.04
CA THR A 209 15.68 -23.75 -16.57
C THR A 209 14.93 -24.07 -17.87
N ALA A 210 13.65 -23.68 -17.97
CA ALA A 210 12.85 -23.88 -19.17
C ALA A 210 13.38 -23.07 -20.36
N LYS A 211 13.89 -21.85 -20.12
CA LYS A 211 14.48 -20.98 -21.15
C LYS A 211 15.65 -21.65 -21.86
N ILE A 212 16.53 -22.36 -21.14
CA ILE A 212 17.63 -23.15 -21.73
C ILE A 212 17.12 -24.16 -22.76
N TRP A 213 15.96 -24.78 -22.52
CA TRP A 213 15.36 -25.74 -23.46
C TRP A 213 14.68 -25.06 -24.65
N PHE A 214 14.07 -23.89 -24.45
CA PHE A 214 13.50 -23.10 -25.54
C PHE A 214 14.59 -22.55 -26.46
N ASP A 215 15.65 -21.97 -25.90
CA ASP A 215 16.81 -21.43 -26.65
C ASP A 215 17.52 -22.56 -27.42
N ARG A 216 17.67 -23.76 -26.82
CA ARG A 216 18.24 -24.93 -27.49
C ARG A 216 17.33 -25.45 -28.61
N ALA A 217 16.01 -25.38 -28.45
CA ALA A 217 15.05 -25.77 -29.47
C ALA A 217 15.04 -24.79 -30.65
N GLU A 218 15.15 -23.48 -30.40
CA GLU A 218 15.31 -22.46 -31.44
C GLU A 218 16.64 -22.61 -32.18
N THR A 219 17.74 -22.82 -31.46
CA THR A 219 19.08 -23.05 -32.07
C THR A 219 19.12 -24.33 -32.90
N ALA A 220 18.40 -25.38 -32.48
CA ALA A 220 18.29 -26.62 -33.24
C ALA A 220 17.32 -26.50 -34.43
N ALA A 221 16.32 -25.63 -34.36
CA ALA A 221 15.40 -25.35 -35.46
C ALA A 221 15.99 -24.40 -36.52
N SER A 222 16.96 -23.55 -36.15
CA SER A 222 17.69 -22.67 -37.08
C SER A 222 18.93 -23.32 -37.71
N ALA A 223 19.36 -24.49 -37.21
CA ALA A 223 20.42 -25.29 -37.80
C ALA A 223 19.83 -26.26 -38.85
N ASP A 224 19.65 -25.79 -40.08
CA ASP A 224 19.24 -26.64 -41.20
C ASP A 224 20.33 -27.69 -41.54
N PRO A 225 20.00 -28.94 -41.92
CA PRO A 225 20.98 -30.00 -42.19
C PRO A 225 21.51 -30.05 -43.63
N GLU A 226 21.22 -29.07 -44.49
CA GLU A 226 21.63 -29.09 -45.90
C GLU A 226 22.70 -28.04 -46.20
N GLY A 227 23.97 -28.44 -46.16
CA GLY A 227 25.07 -27.54 -46.50
C GLY A 227 26.48 -28.14 -46.38
N ILE A 228 26.67 -29.43 -46.69
CA ILE A 228 28.02 -29.99 -46.88
C ILE A 228 28.30 -30.09 -48.38
N VAL A 229 28.70 -29.01 -49.04
CA VAL A 229 29.58 -29.04 -50.24
C VAL A 229 30.27 -27.67 -50.42
N GLY A 230 31.60 -27.66 -50.31
CA GLY A 230 32.47 -26.96 -51.26
C GLY A 230 32.96 -25.54 -50.96
N GLY A 231 34.29 -25.39 -50.93
CA GLY A 231 34.96 -24.29 -51.63
C GLY A 231 35.50 -23.13 -50.80
N GLN A 232 36.82 -22.96 -50.84
CA GLN A 232 37.60 -21.89 -50.24
C GLN A 232 37.45 -20.53 -50.96
N ASN A 233 37.78 -19.48 -50.21
CA ASN A 233 38.36 -18.18 -50.62
C ASN A 233 37.50 -17.23 -51.48
N GLU A 234 37.12 -16.07 -50.93
CA GLU A 234 37.83 -14.80 -51.16
C GLU A 234 37.24 -13.61 -50.36
N SER A 235 38.09 -12.60 -50.23
CA SER A 235 38.06 -11.37 -49.44
C SER A 235 36.82 -10.45 -49.50
N ARG A 236 36.37 -10.04 -48.31
CA ARG A 236 36.43 -8.66 -47.75
C ARG A 236 36.01 -7.49 -48.68
N ALA A 237 34.79 -6.98 -48.50
CA ALA A 237 34.50 -5.53 -48.43
C ALA A 237 33.02 -5.26 -48.06
N ASP A 238 32.85 -4.47 -46.98
CA ASP A 238 31.74 -3.58 -46.61
C ASP A 238 30.29 -3.92 -46.96
N LYS A 239 29.50 -4.17 -45.90
CA LYS A 239 28.45 -3.22 -45.47
C LYS A 239 28.07 -3.46 -44.01
N SER A 240 28.34 -2.44 -43.21
CA SER A 240 27.80 -2.16 -41.89
C SER A 240 26.28 -1.98 -41.93
N GLU A 241 25.57 -2.57 -40.97
CA GLU A 241 24.50 -1.89 -40.21
C GLU A 241 24.13 -2.70 -38.96
N ASP A 242 24.54 -2.11 -37.84
CA ASP A 242 24.10 -2.25 -36.45
C ASP A 242 23.06 -3.31 -36.07
N SER A 243 23.52 -4.29 -35.30
CA SER A 243 22.79 -4.77 -34.13
C SER A 243 23.83 -5.02 -33.04
N PRO A 244 23.91 -4.22 -31.97
CA PRO A 244 24.84 -4.50 -30.91
C PRO A 244 24.34 -5.77 -30.21
N VAL A 245 25.06 -6.86 -30.43
CA VAL A 245 25.13 -7.97 -29.49
C VAL A 245 25.58 -7.36 -28.17
N GLN A 246 24.61 -6.99 -27.33
CA GLN A 246 24.87 -6.68 -25.93
C GLN A 246 25.32 -8.00 -25.31
N THR A 247 26.63 -8.23 -25.33
CA THR A 247 27.31 -8.94 -24.27
C THR A 247 26.82 -8.33 -22.97
N THR A 248 25.94 -9.03 -22.27
CA THR A 248 25.50 -8.68 -20.94
C THR A 248 26.75 -8.58 -20.07
N GLU A 249 27.19 -7.35 -19.88
CA GLU A 249 28.22 -7.00 -18.93
C GLU A 249 27.89 -7.66 -17.59
N TYR A 250 28.89 -8.37 -17.08
CA TYR A 250 28.87 -9.09 -15.83
C TYR A 250 28.54 -8.10 -14.72
N GLN A 251 27.28 -8.10 -14.26
CA GLN A 251 26.81 -7.18 -13.21
C GLN A 251 27.74 -7.22 -12.00
N ASP A 252 28.13 -6.01 -11.60
CA ASP A 252 29.12 -5.72 -10.60
C ASP A 252 28.77 -6.37 -9.25
N LYS A 253 29.76 -7.05 -8.65
CA LYS A 253 29.65 -7.74 -7.36
C LYS A 253 29.64 -6.71 -6.23
N ARG A 254 28.51 -6.04 -6.00
CA ARG A 254 28.30 -5.36 -4.70
C ARG A 254 28.37 -6.40 -3.59
N SER A 255 29.18 -6.16 -2.55
CA SER A 255 29.33 -7.14 -1.48
C SER A 255 28.03 -7.24 -0.67
N PRO A 256 27.48 -8.46 -0.46
CA PRO A 256 26.18 -8.64 0.20
C PRO A 256 26.15 -8.05 1.62
N VAL A 257 27.31 -7.99 2.28
CA VAL A 257 27.46 -7.40 3.62
C VAL A 257 27.30 -5.88 3.60
N LYS A 258 27.80 -5.17 2.58
CA LYS A 258 27.68 -3.70 2.50
C LYS A 258 26.22 -3.28 2.30
N THR A 259 25.48 -4.00 1.47
CA THR A 259 24.04 -3.76 1.27
C THR A 259 23.26 -3.97 2.57
N LEU A 260 23.51 -5.07 3.30
CA LEU A 260 22.87 -5.34 4.59
C LEU A 260 23.13 -4.22 5.60
N VAL A 261 24.38 -3.76 5.71
CA VAL A 261 24.77 -2.67 6.62
C VAL A 261 24.10 -1.35 6.22
N ASN A 262 23.95 -1.07 4.92
CA ASN A 262 23.26 0.14 4.47
C ASN A 262 21.77 0.13 4.80
N LEU A 263 21.09 -1.02 4.66
CA LEU A 263 19.68 -1.16 5.05
C LEU A 263 19.49 -0.94 6.55
N LEU A 264 20.34 -1.55 7.39
CA LEU A 264 20.27 -1.39 8.85
C LEU A 264 20.61 0.03 9.34
N LYS A 265 21.19 0.89 8.50
CA LYS A 265 21.41 2.31 8.84
C LYS A 265 20.17 3.17 8.61
N GLN A 266 19.17 2.69 7.87
CA GLN A 266 17.96 3.46 7.59
C GLN A 266 17.01 3.40 8.80
N PRO A 267 16.69 4.52 9.46
CA PRO A 267 15.85 4.53 10.66
C PRO A 267 14.43 4.02 10.37
N ARG A 268 13.88 4.36 9.19
CA ARG A 268 12.56 3.88 8.73
C ARG A 268 12.51 2.36 8.60
N PHE A 269 13.55 1.76 8.04
CA PHE A 269 13.65 0.32 7.90
C PHE A 269 13.76 -0.37 9.26
N LEU A 270 14.55 0.20 10.19
CA LEU A 270 14.65 -0.32 11.57
C LEU A 270 13.31 -0.29 12.31
N ALA A 271 12.49 0.76 12.16
CA ALA A 271 11.14 0.76 12.74
C ALA A 271 10.23 -0.29 12.13
N ALA A 272 10.25 -0.48 10.80
CA ALA A 272 9.47 -1.55 10.19
C ALA A 272 9.89 -2.94 10.71
N LEU A 273 11.19 -3.16 10.96
CA LEU A 273 11.69 -4.38 11.62
C LEU A 273 11.25 -4.49 13.07
N TRP A 274 11.26 -3.40 13.84
CA TRP A 274 10.78 -3.39 15.23
C TRP A 274 9.28 -3.69 15.30
N GLY A 275 8.46 -3.04 14.46
CA GLY A 275 7.03 -3.31 14.36
C GLY A 275 6.74 -4.76 13.95
N THR A 276 7.53 -5.32 13.02
CA THR A 276 7.45 -6.74 12.66
C THR A 276 7.74 -7.66 13.85
N PHE A 277 8.79 -7.34 14.62
CA PHE A 277 9.16 -8.10 15.82
C PHE A 277 8.04 -8.05 16.87
N VAL A 278 7.51 -6.86 17.18
CA VAL A 278 6.41 -6.67 18.14
C VAL A 278 5.15 -7.40 17.70
N GLN A 279 4.78 -7.31 16.42
CA GLN A 279 3.63 -7.99 15.85
C GLN A 279 3.75 -9.52 15.95
N ALA A 280 4.91 -10.07 15.59
CA ALA A 280 5.17 -11.51 15.69
C ALA A 280 5.18 -12.00 17.14
N LEU A 281 5.76 -11.20 18.05
CA LEU A 281 5.81 -11.48 19.48
C LEU A 281 4.39 -11.58 20.08
N ILE A 282 3.52 -10.61 19.81
CA ILE A 282 2.14 -10.60 20.30
C ILE A 282 1.35 -11.78 19.75
N ASN A 283 1.42 -12.02 18.44
CA ASN A 283 0.70 -13.12 17.82
C ASN A 283 1.10 -14.49 18.41
N THR A 284 2.40 -14.72 18.59
CA THR A 284 2.91 -16.00 19.11
C THR A 284 2.78 -16.15 20.63
N ALA A 285 2.69 -15.04 21.37
CA ALA A 285 2.31 -15.06 22.79
C ALA A 285 0.86 -15.55 22.95
N LEU A 286 -0.08 -14.98 22.20
CA LEU A 286 -1.49 -15.41 22.19
C LEU A 286 -1.63 -16.89 21.79
N GLU A 287 -0.85 -17.37 20.83
CA GLU A 287 -0.84 -18.79 20.45
C GLU A 287 -0.40 -19.72 21.59
N SER A 288 0.51 -19.29 22.47
CA SER A 288 0.97 -20.10 23.59
C SER A 288 0.01 -20.09 24.78
N THR A 289 -0.75 -19.01 24.96
CA THR A 289 -1.59 -18.79 26.16
C THR A 289 -3.07 -19.09 25.93
N LEU A 290 -3.66 -18.73 24.77
CA LEU A 290 -5.11 -18.84 24.51
C LEU A 290 -5.67 -20.26 24.64
N PRO A 291 -5.04 -21.33 24.09
CA PRO A 291 -5.58 -22.69 24.22
C PRO A 291 -5.68 -23.14 25.69
N LEU A 292 -4.68 -22.80 26.50
CA LEU A 292 -4.65 -23.14 27.92
C LEU A 292 -5.57 -22.25 28.74
N LEU A 293 -5.64 -20.96 28.44
CA LEU A 293 -6.55 -20.02 29.09
C LEU A 293 -8.01 -20.46 28.95
N THR A 294 -8.42 -20.82 27.74
CA THR A 294 -9.80 -21.28 27.48
C THR A 294 -10.11 -22.62 28.16
N HIS A 295 -9.11 -23.49 28.28
CA HIS A 295 -9.24 -24.72 29.06
C HIS A 295 -9.37 -24.45 30.57
N GLU A 296 -8.50 -23.61 31.14
CA GLU A 296 -8.44 -23.30 32.58
C GLU A 296 -9.66 -22.49 33.06
N ILE A 297 -10.02 -21.42 32.34
CA ILE A 297 -11.11 -20.52 32.76
C ILE A 297 -12.47 -21.13 32.38
N PHE A 298 -12.63 -21.57 31.12
CA PHE A 298 -13.94 -21.97 30.62
C PHE A 298 -14.22 -23.47 30.64
N GLY A 299 -13.21 -24.30 30.91
CA GLY A 299 -13.32 -25.76 30.82
C GLY A 299 -13.49 -26.24 29.38
N TRP A 300 -13.00 -25.48 28.40
CA TRP A 300 -13.13 -25.85 26.99
C TRP A 300 -12.22 -27.03 26.64
N ASP A 301 -12.72 -27.90 25.77
CA ASP A 301 -11.97 -29.01 25.21
C ASP A 301 -11.11 -28.56 24.02
N SER A 302 -10.43 -29.51 23.38
CA SER A 302 -9.64 -29.26 22.16
C SER A 302 -10.41 -28.59 21.03
N ILE A 303 -11.74 -28.79 20.94
CA ILE A 303 -12.57 -28.16 19.92
C ILE A 303 -12.72 -26.67 20.23
N GLY A 304 -13.05 -26.32 21.48
CA GLY A 304 -13.10 -24.92 21.91
C GLY A 304 -11.75 -24.21 21.78
N ALA A 305 -10.65 -24.87 22.16
CA ALA A 305 -9.29 -24.34 22.03
C ALA A 305 -8.86 -24.11 20.56
N GLY A 306 -9.39 -24.87 19.60
CA GLY A 306 -9.20 -24.61 18.17
C GLY A 306 -10.08 -23.47 17.64
N LEU A 307 -11.35 -23.42 18.08
CA LEU A 307 -12.34 -22.44 17.64
C LEU A 307 -12.03 -21.01 18.13
N ILE A 308 -11.33 -20.83 19.24
CA ILE A 308 -11.04 -19.50 19.78
C ILE A 308 -10.18 -18.63 18.86
N PHE A 309 -9.42 -19.24 17.96
CA PHE A 309 -8.62 -18.51 16.98
C PHE A 309 -9.48 -17.93 15.83
N LEU A 310 -10.71 -18.40 15.62
CA LEU A 310 -11.58 -17.89 14.54
C LEU A 310 -11.85 -16.38 14.67
N PRO A 311 -12.30 -15.85 15.82
CA PRO A 311 -12.42 -14.40 16.03
C PRO A 311 -11.14 -13.63 15.71
N LEU A 312 -9.98 -14.17 16.07
CA LEU A 312 -8.68 -13.53 15.84
C LEU A 312 -8.30 -13.49 14.36
N ILE A 313 -8.59 -14.56 13.61
CA ILE A 313 -8.06 -14.72 12.24
C ILE A 313 -9.04 -14.28 11.16
N LEU A 314 -10.35 -14.47 11.37
CA LEU A 314 -11.37 -14.15 10.36
C LEU A 314 -11.28 -12.70 9.84
N PRO A 315 -10.97 -11.68 10.68
CA PRO A 315 -10.78 -10.32 10.19
C PRO A 315 -9.62 -10.12 9.21
N SER A 316 -8.63 -11.02 9.16
CA SER A 316 -7.50 -10.93 8.20
C SER A 316 -7.95 -10.96 6.73
N PHE A 317 -9.15 -11.46 6.45
CA PHE A 317 -9.77 -11.42 5.12
C PHE A 317 -10.20 -10.01 4.68
N LEU A 318 -10.18 -9.03 5.59
CA LEU A 318 -10.32 -7.61 5.26
C LEU A 318 -9.03 -7.03 4.64
N GLY A 319 -7.96 -7.82 4.55
CA GLY A 319 -6.66 -7.45 3.96
C GLY A 319 -6.73 -6.73 2.61
N PRO A 320 -7.56 -7.13 1.63
CA PRO A 320 -7.69 -6.40 0.36
C PRO A 320 -8.24 -4.98 0.53
N VAL A 321 -9.18 -4.78 1.46
CA VAL A 321 -9.74 -3.45 1.77
C VAL A 321 -8.68 -2.58 2.42
N VAL A 322 -7.96 -3.15 3.40
CA VAL A 322 -6.81 -2.52 4.06
C VAL A 322 -5.74 -2.12 3.04
N GLY A 323 -5.44 -3.00 2.07
CA GLY A 323 -4.51 -2.73 0.97
C GLY A 323 -4.95 -1.55 0.10
N MET A 324 -6.22 -1.52 -0.33
CA MET A 324 -6.77 -0.40 -1.10
C MET A 324 -6.68 0.94 -0.35
N ILE A 325 -6.88 0.94 0.97
CA ILE A 325 -6.72 2.13 1.81
C ILE A 325 -5.24 2.51 1.93
N GLY A 326 -4.36 1.53 2.13
CA GLY A 326 -2.91 1.71 2.22
C GLY A 326 -2.31 2.30 0.95
N ASP A 327 -2.78 1.88 -0.22
CA ASP A 327 -2.34 2.41 -1.51
C ASP A 327 -2.73 3.89 -1.70
N ARG A 328 -3.85 4.33 -1.10
CA ARG A 328 -4.34 5.72 -1.21
C ARG A 328 -3.70 6.67 -0.20
N TYR A 329 -3.53 6.24 1.05
CA TYR A 329 -3.09 7.11 2.16
C TYR A 329 -1.64 6.85 2.62
N GLY A 330 -1.00 5.82 2.06
CA GLY A 330 0.35 5.39 2.41
C GLY A 330 0.34 4.29 3.49
N PRO A 331 1.20 3.25 3.37
CA PRO A 331 1.22 2.11 4.29
C PRO A 331 1.62 2.50 5.72
N LYS A 332 2.54 3.45 5.88
CA LYS A 332 3.08 3.86 7.20
C LYS A 332 2.00 4.28 8.20
N TRP A 333 1.10 5.18 7.80
CA TRP A 333 0.03 5.68 8.68
C TRP A 333 -0.93 4.57 9.11
N LEU A 334 -1.13 3.60 8.23
CA LEU A 334 -2.06 2.51 8.46
C LEU A 334 -1.49 1.51 9.47
N ALA A 335 -0.19 1.20 9.39
CA ALA A 335 0.51 0.42 10.42
C ALA A 335 0.47 1.10 11.79
N SER A 336 0.85 2.38 11.89
CA SER A 336 0.89 3.10 13.17
C SER A 336 -0.49 3.22 13.81
N PHE A 337 -1.54 3.47 13.02
CA PHE A 337 -2.92 3.46 13.49
C PHE A 337 -3.35 2.07 13.95
N GLY A 338 -2.95 1.02 13.22
CA GLY A 338 -3.19 -0.37 13.60
C GLY A 338 -2.61 -0.69 14.99
N PHE A 339 -1.35 -0.33 15.26
CA PHE A 339 -0.73 -0.53 16.57
C PHE A 339 -1.43 0.26 17.68
N LEU A 340 -1.78 1.53 17.43
CA LEU A 340 -2.48 2.36 18.41
C LEU A 340 -3.88 1.82 18.76
N PHE A 341 -4.62 1.35 17.75
CA PHE A 341 -5.96 0.79 17.96
C PHE A 341 -5.92 -0.63 18.52
N ALA A 342 -4.83 -1.38 18.34
CA ALA A 342 -4.66 -2.69 18.97
C ALA A 342 -4.59 -2.58 20.51
N THR A 343 -3.97 -1.51 21.03
CA THR A 343 -3.74 -1.26 22.45
C THR A 343 -5.00 -1.48 23.32
N PRO A 344 -6.15 -0.79 23.11
CA PRO A 344 -7.33 -1.00 23.94
C PRO A 344 -7.88 -2.43 23.87
N PHE A 345 -7.83 -3.10 22.71
CA PHE A 345 -8.34 -4.46 22.58
C PHE A 345 -7.48 -5.46 23.36
N VAL A 346 -6.15 -5.38 23.22
CA VAL A 346 -5.19 -6.20 23.96
C VAL A 346 -5.29 -5.92 25.46
N THR A 347 -5.30 -4.65 25.88
CA THR A 347 -5.49 -4.29 27.29
C THR A 347 -6.79 -4.86 27.86
N CYS A 348 -7.91 -4.74 27.16
CA CYS A 348 -9.19 -5.23 27.66
C CYS A 348 -9.26 -6.76 27.78
N LEU A 349 -8.36 -7.53 27.15
CA LEU A 349 -8.31 -8.98 27.35
C LEU A 349 -8.04 -9.35 28.82
N MET A 350 -7.42 -8.46 29.60
CA MET A 350 -7.18 -8.67 31.03
C MET A 350 -8.47 -8.89 31.84
N PHE A 351 -9.62 -8.39 31.37
CA PHE A 351 -10.91 -8.50 32.05
C PHE A 351 -11.60 -9.86 31.82
N VAL A 352 -10.96 -10.77 31.10
CA VAL A 352 -11.47 -12.13 30.88
C VAL A 352 -10.88 -13.04 31.95
N ASP A 353 -11.58 -13.15 33.08
CA ASP A 353 -11.13 -13.87 34.29
C ASP A 353 -12.15 -14.90 34.80
N GLU A 354 -13.44 -14.63 34.68
CA GLU A 354 -14.51 -15.50 35.15
C GLU A 354 -15.14 -16.39 34.06
N ASN A 355 -15.64 -17.57 34.45
CA ASN A 355 -16.39 -18.48 33.57
C ASN A 355 -17.86 -18.05 33.39
N THR A 356 -18.08 -16.88 32.79
CA THR A 356 -19.42 -16.37 32.45
C THR A 356 -19.64 -16.37 30.94
N ILE A 357 -20.92 -16.39 30.51
CA ILE A 357 -21.26 -16.22 29.08
C ILE A 357 -20.81 -14.85 28.58
N GLN A 358 -20.88 -13.83 29.45
CA GLN A 358 -20.42 -12.47 29.14
C GLN A 358 -18.92 -12.44 28.83
N ASN A 359 -18.08 -13.10 29.64
CA ASN A 359 -16.63 -13.16 29.41
C ASN A 359 -16.27 -13.94 28.15
N LYS A 360 -17.02 -14.99 27.80
CA LYS A 360 -16.86 -15.71 26.52
C LYS A 360 -17.14 -14.81 25.32
N ILE A 361 -18.23 -14.04 25.37
CA ILE A 361 -18.58 -13.08 24.31
C ILE A 361 -17.56 -11.93 24.25
N LEU A 362 -17.15 -11.42 25.40
CA LEU A 362 -16.14 -10.37 25.52
C LEU A 362 -14.82 -10.81 24.89
N LEU A 363 -14.33 -12.01 25.24
CA LEU A 363 -13.11 -12.57 24.65
C LEU A 363 -13.20 -12.64 23.12
N CYS A 364 -14.28 -13.20 22.56
CA CYS A 364 -14.47 -13.26 21.11
C CYS A 364 -14.53 -11.87 20.46
N GLY A 365 -15.22 -10.90 21.09
CA GLY A 365 -15.31 -9.53 20.59
C GLY A 365 -13.96 -8.82 20.59
N LEU A 366 -13.18 -8.96 21.67
CA LEU A 366 -11.84 -8.39 21.80
C LEU A 366 -10.86 -9.02 20.82
N LEU A 367 -10.84 -10.36 20.69
CA LEU A 367 -10.02 -11.06 19.71
C LEU A 367 -10.38 -10.66 18.27
N THR A 368 -11.65 -10.39 17.98
CA THR A 368 -12.06 -9.83 16.68
C THR A 368 -11.46 -8.45 16.46
N GLY A 369 -11.46 -7.59 17.48
CA GLY A 369 -10.80 -6.28 17.45
C GLY A 369 -9.29 -6.40 17.19
N VAL A 370 -8.60 -7.29 17.92
CA VAL A 370 -7.18 -7.60 17.71
C VAL A 370 -6.94 -8.14 16.30
N GLY A 371 -7.81 -9.00 15.77
CA GLY A 371 -7.71 -9.51 14.41
C GLY A 371 -7.79 -8.42 13.35
N ILE A 372 -8.73 -7.47 13.51
CA ILE A 372 -8.89 -6.33 12.60
C ILE A 372 -7.62 -5.46 12.61
N THR A 373 -7.10 -5.15 13.80
CA THR A 373 -5.91 -4.30 13.91
C THR A 373 -4.66 -5.01 13.40
N MET A 374 -4.52 -6.31 13.61
CA MET A 374 -3.44 -7.13 13.03
C MET A 374 -3.48 -7.15 11.50
N ALA A 375 -4.67 -7.20 10.90
CA ALA A 375 -4.83 -7.07 9.45
C ALA A 375 -4.33 -5.72 8.93
N CYS A 376 -4.57 -4.63 9.68
CA CYS A 376 -4.07 -3.29 9.40
C CYS A 376 -2.56 -3.11 9.64
N ILE A 377 -1.90 -4.05 10.32
CA ILE A 377 -0.46 -3.98 10.61
C ILE A 377 0.35 -4.80 9.59
N PHE A 378 -0.03 -6.06 9.36
CA PHE A 378 0.78 -7.02 8.61
C PHE A 378 1.05 -6.61 7.16
N GLY A 379 0.00 -6.22 6.42
CA GLY A 379 0.12 -5.81 5.02
C GLY A 379 0.98 -4.54 4.86
N PRO A 380 0.67 -3.45 5.57
CA PRO A 380 1.44 -2.21 5.44
C PRO A 380 2.91 -2.30 5.89
N LEU A 381 3.24 -3.08 6.92
CA LEU A 381 4.65 -3.31 7.31
C LEU A 381 5.45 -3.98 6.18
N MET A 382 4.86 -4.99 5.51
CA MET A 382 5.46 -5.66 4.35
C MET A 382 5.66 -4.71 3.16
N ALA A 383 4.70 -3.81 2.93
CA ALA A 383 4.82 -2.77 1.91
C ALA A 383 5.94 -1.76 2.25
N GLU A 384 6.08 -1.36 3.51
CA GLU A 384 7.11 -0.43 3.96
C GLU A 384 8.53 -1.00 3.79
N ILE A 385 8.72 -2.29 4.11
CA ILE A 385 9.97 -3.02 3.85
C ILE A 385 10.30 -3.00 2.35
N THR A 386 9.32 -3.26 1.49
CA THR A 386 9.52 -3.27 0.04
C THR A 386 9.88 -1.88 -0.47
N TRP A 387 9.17 -0.84 -0.01
CA TRP A 387 9.40 0.55 -0.40
C TRP A 387 10.73 1.11 0.09
N SER A 388 11.22 0.70 1.26
CA SER A 388 12.53 1.13 1.76
C SER A 388 13.69 0.71 0.85
N VAL A 389 13.49 -0.33 0.03
CA VAL A 389 14.49 -0.88 -0.89
C VAL A 389 14.31 -0.37 -2.34
N GLN A 390 13.08 -0.09 -2.78
CA GLN A 390 12.76 0.30 -4.15
C GLN A 390 13.18 1.73 -4.55
N GLY A 391 13.83 2.50 -3.66
CA GLY A 391 14.19 3.90 -3.88
C GLY A 391 15.40 4.15 -4.81
N ASP A 392 16.14 3.12 -5.20
CA ASP A 392 17.28 3.21 -6.12
C ASP A 392 16.94 2.53 -7.46
N ASP A 393 16.86 3.33 -8.54
CA ASP A 393 16.53 2.93 -9.92
C ASP A 393 17.40 1.82 -10.56
N ASP A 394 18.34 1.24 -9.81
CA ASP A 394 19.33 0.27 -10.27
C ASP A 394 19.36 -1.03 -9.42
N THR A 395 18.30 -1.28 -8.65
CA THR A 395 18.25 -2.38 -7.69
C THR A 395 17.95 -3.73 -8.34
N GLY A 396 19.00 -4.54 -8.51
CA GLY A 396 18.89 -5.96 -8.80
C GLY A 396 18.13 -6.70 -7.69
N GLY A 397 17.42 -7.78 -8.04
CA GLY A 397 16.54 -8.56 -7.14
C GLY A 397 17.19 -9.07 -5.84
N GLY A 398 18.53 -9.04 -5.73
CA GLY A 398 19.26 -9.42 -4.52
C GLY A 398 19.06 -8.50 -3.31
N GLN A 399 18.83 -7.19 -3.48
CA GLN A 399 18.62 -6.29 -2.33
C GLN A 399 17.25 -6.53 -1.67
N ILE A 400 16.23 -6.78 -2.47
CA ILE A 400 14.87 -7.10 -2.01
C ILE A 400 14.89 -8.42 -1.22
N ALA A 401 15.60 -9.44 -1.72
CA ALA A 401 15.77 -10.71 -1.02
C ALA A 401 16.44 -10.53 0.35
N GLN A 402 17.46 -9.66 0.47
CA GLN A 402 18.12 -9.37 1.74
C GLN A 402 17.20 -8.64 2.74
N ALA A 403 16.40 -7.69 2.27
CA ALA A 403 15.43 -7.01 3.12
C ALA A 403 14.34 -7.96 3.66
N TYR A 404 13.83 -8.87 2.82
CA TYR A 404 12.93 -9.93 3.29
C TYR A 404 13.63 -10.93 4.21
N GLY A 405 14.94 -11.16 4.03
CA GLY A 405 15.76 -11.92 4.99
C GLY A 405 15.77 -11.29 6.38
N LEU A 406 15.96 -9.97 6.46
CA LEU A 406 15.91 -9.21 7.72
C LEU A 406 14.50 -9.17 8.32
N TYR A 407 13.46 -9.03 7.49
CA TYR A 407 12.06 -9.19 7.92
C TYR A 407 11.82 -10.55 8.58
N ASN A 408 12.22 -11.64 7.91
CA ASN A 408 12.08 -12.99 8.45
C ASN A 408 12.84 -13.14 9.76
N MET A 409 14.03 -12.55 9.89
CA MET A 409 14.77 -12.54 11.17
C MET A 409 14.00 -11.79 12.27
N ALA A 410 13.45 -10.62 11.99
CA ALA A 410 12.66 -9.86 12.96
C ALA A 410 11.42 -10.64 13.40
N TYR A 411 10.67 -11.20 12.44
CA TYR A 411 9.51 -12.06 12.70
C TYR A 411 9.91 -13.28 13.55
N SER A 412 11.00 -13.98 13.19
CA SER A 412 11.50 -15.14 13.93
C SER A 412 11.94 -14.81 15.34
N GLY A 413 12.54 -13.63 15.55
CA GLY A 413 12.89 -13.12 16.87
C GLY A 413 11.64 -12.93 17.73
N GLY A 414 10.58 -12.36 17.15
CA GLY A 414 9.28 -12.26 17.81
C GLY A 414 8.69 -13.63 18.14
N SER A 415 8.72 -14.58 17.20
CA SER A 415 8.23 -15.96 17.41
C SER A 415 9.04 -16.77 18.43
N LEU A 416 10.29 -16.40 18.69
CA LEU A 416 11.11 -16.98 19.76
C LEU A 416 10.71 -16.41 21.13
N VAL A 417 10.60 -15.08 21.22
CA VAL A 417 10.39 -14.36 22.48
C VAL A 417 8.93 -14.41 22.93
N GLY A 418 7.99 -14.33 21.99
CA GLY A 418 6.54 -14.28 22.24
C GLY A 418 6.02 -15.41 23.11
N PRO A 419 6.23 -16.70 22.75
CA PRO A 419 5.74 -17.80 23.56
C PRO A 419 6.36 -17.85 24.95
N ILE A 420 7.66 -17.53 25.07
CA ILE A 420 8.38 -17.47 26.35
C ILE A 420 7.78 -16.38 27.23
N MET A 421 7.62 -15.18 26.70
CA MET A 421 7.02 -14.05 27.41
C MET A 421 5.58 -14.39 27.80
N GLY A 422 4.74 -14.77 26.84
CA GLY A 422 3.33 -15.07 27.05
C GLY A 422 3.14 -16.14 28.13
N GLY A 423 3.75 -17.31 27.95
CA GLY A 423 3.53 -18.42 28.87
C GLY A 423 4.22 -18.28 30.21
N MET A 424 5.47 -17.80 30.28
CA MET A 424 6.16 -17.67 31.56
C MET A 424 5.57 -16.53 32.40
N VAL A 425 5.18 -15.41 31.78
CA VAL A 425 4.53 -14.31 32.50
C VAL A 425 3.14 -14.73 32.97
N LYS A 426 2.37 -15.43 32.12
CA LYS A 426 1.08 -16.01 32.53
C LYS A 426 1.25 -16.93 33.74
N ASP A 427 2.24 -17.82 33.73
CA ASP A 427 2.52 -18.76 34.83
C ASP A 427 2.98 -18.05 36.12
N SER A 428 3.80 -17.00 36.02
CA SER A 428 4.38 -16.34 37.20
C SER A 428 3.53 -15.21 37.79
N SER A 429 2.83 -14.48 36.93
CA SER A 429 2.22 -13.18 37.25
C SER A 429 0.79 -13.05 36.74
N GLY A 430 0.25 -14.10 36.11
CA GLY A 430 -1.13 -14.17 35.64
C GLY A 430 -1.37 -13.51 34.29
N TRP A 431 -2.53 -13.85 33.71
CA TRP A 431 -3.02 -13.39 32.41
C TRP A 431 -3.05 -11.85 32.28
N GLY A 432 -3.58 -11.13 33.26
CA GLY A 432 -3.66 -9.67 33.17
C GLY A 432 -2.29 -8.96 33.08
N THR A 433 -1.26 -9.50 33.74
CA THR A 433 0.11 -8.96 33.65
C THR A 433 0.71 -9.18 32.26
N GLU A 434 0.43 -10.33 31.66
CA GLU A 434 0.86 -10.64 30.30
C GLU A 434 0.30 -9.63 29.29
N GLU A 435 -1.01 -9.36 29.36
CA GLU A 435 -1.69 -8.41 28.48
C GLU A 435 -1.19 -6.96 28.66
N LEU A 436 -0.82 -6.57 29.88
CA LEU A 436 -0.19 -5.27 30.15
C LEU A 436 1.20 -5.14 29.51
N ILE A 437 2.01 -6.20 29.52
CA ILE A 437 3.32 -6.20 28.87
C ILE A 437 3.14 -6.10 27.35
N GLN A 438 2.20 -6.85 26.77
CA GLN A 438 1.88 -6.74 25.34
C GLN A 438 1.43 -5.32 24.97
N THR A 439 0.57 -4.71 25.81
CA THR A 439 0.12 -3.32 25.66
C THR A 439 1.30 -2.33 25.67
N ALA A 440 2.25 -2.50 26.60
CA ALA A 440 3.43 -1.65 26.65
C ALA A 440 4.28 -1.77 25.38
N LEU A 441 4.47 -2.99 24.85
CA LEU A 441 5.19 -3.22 23.60
C LEU A 441 4.52 -2.55 22.40
N LEU A 442 3.19 -2.63 22.27
CA LEU A 442 2.43 -1.91 21.24
C LEU A 442 2.70 -0.40 21.30
N MET A 443 2.70 0.17 22.50
CA MET A 443 2.96 1.61 22.69
C MET A 443 4.39 2.00 22.33
N THR A 444 5.38 1.12 22.52
CA THR A 444 6.75 1.39 22.08
C THR A 444 6.83 1.54 20.56
N GLU A 445 6.10 0.73 19.80
CA GLU A 445 6.08 0.82 18.34
C GLU A 445 5.39 2.11 17.86
N VAL A 446 4.28 2.51 18.49
CA VAL A 446 3.61 3.79 18.21
C VAL A 446 4.57 4.96 18.44
N TYR A 447 5.36 4.90 19.52
CA TYR A 447 6.35 5.92 19.82
C TYR A 447 7.50 5.96 18.81
N THR A 448 8.07 4.81 18.43
CA THR A 448 9.15 4.75 17.42
C THR A 448 8.68 5.25 16.06
N ALA A 449 7.48 4.87 15.63
CA ALA A 449 6.92 5.32 14.36
C ALA A 449 6.75 6.85 14.33
N ARG A 450 6.29 7.44 15.44
CA ARG A 450 6.15 8.90 15.58
C ARG A 450 7.49 9.61 15.67
N TYR A 451 8.43 9.09 16.46
CA TYR A 451 9.77 9.66 16.58
C TYR A 451 10.48 9.75 15.22
N ILE A 452 10.33 8.72 14.38
CA ILE A 452 10.92 8.72 13.03
C ILE A 452 10.20 9.70 12.10
N GLN A 453 8.89 9.89 12.23
CA GLN A 453 8.20 10.97 11.50
C GLN A 453 8.78 12.33 11.88
N ASP A 454 8.93 12.60 13.17
CA ASP A 454 9.45 13.87 13.65
C ASP A 454 10.93 14.06 13.25
N ALA A 455 11.74 12.99 13.28
CA ALA A 455 13.14 13.02 12.87
C ALA A 455 13.33 13.25 11.36
N ASP A 456 12.52 12.61 10.50
CA ASP A 456 12.52 12.90 9.05
C ASP A 456 12.16 14.38 8.78
N THR A 457 11.30 14.97 9.62
CA THR A 457 10.88 16.37 9.52
C THR A 457 11.98 17.36 9.95
N LEU A 458 12.82 16.96 10.91
CA LEU A 458 13.92 17.78 11.45
C LEU A 458 15.19 17.71 10.61
N LEU A 459 15.48 16.57 9.98
CA LEU A 459 16.72 16.35 9.22
C LEU A 459 16.71 17.01 7.83
N ASN A 460 15.55 17.40 7.31
CA ASN A 460 15.43 17.92 5.95
C ASN A 460 14.70 19.28 5.87
N PRO A 461 15.34 20.38 6.34
CA PRO A 461 14.69 21.69 6.51
C PRO A 461 14.35 22.43 5.19
N SER A 462 15.05 22.13 4.09
CA SER A 462 14.79 22.68 2.75
C SER A 462 13.45 22.22 2.19
N ASN A 463 13.15 20.93 2.33
CA ASN A 463 11.85 20.35 1.98
C ASN A 463 10.73 20.95 2.84
N ASN A 464 11.02 21.36 4.07
CA ASN A 464 10.06 21.96 4.99
C ASN A 464 9.69 23.40 4.59
N MET A 465 10.63 24.23 4.11
CA MET A 465 10.30 25.56 3.60
C MET A 465 9.44 25.50 2.33
N GLU A 466 9.75 24.60 1.39
CA GLU A 466 8.92 24.44 0.19
C GLU A 466 7.55 23.82 0.52
N GLN A 467 7.48 22.91 1.51
CA GLN A 467 6.22 22.34 1.98
C GLN A 467 5.35 23.39 2.68
N GLN A 468 5.92 24.20 3.57
CA GLN A 468 5.23 25.33 4.21
C GLN A 468 4.74 26.35 3.18
N HIS A 469 5.53 26.62 2.14
CA HIS A 469 5.11 27.49 1.04
C HIS A 469 3.94 26.89 0.24
N ILE A 470 3.97 25.58 -0.05
CA ILE A 470 2.83 24.88 -0.68
C ILE A 470 1.59 24.96 0.20
N ASP A 471 1.73 24.75 1.51
CA ASP A 471 0.62 24.80 2.46
C ASP A 471 0.02 26.21 2.54
N GLN A 472 0.85 27.26 2.54
CA GLN A 472 0.39 28.66 2.45
C GLN A 472 -0.36 28.96 1.15
N LEU A 473 0.12 28.44 0.01
CA LEU A 473 -0.57 28.60 -1.28
C LEU A 473 -1.91 27.86 -1.29
N LEU A 474 -1.99 26.68 -0.67
CA LEU A 474 -3.24 25.93 -0.55
C LEU A 474 -4.24 26.62 0.38
N GLU A 475 -3.77 27.19 1.49
CA GLU A 475 -4.59 28.02 2.38
C GLU A 475 -5.14 29.25 1.65
N ARG A 476 -4.28 29.94 0.87
CA ARG A 476 -4.69 31.06 0.01
C ARG A 476 -5.76 30.61 -0.99
N TYR A 477 -5.56 29.48 -1.67
CA TYR A 477 -6.55 28.94 -2.61
C TYR A 477 -7.89 28.65 -1.93
N LEU A 478 -7.89 28.06 -0.73
CA LEU A 478 -9.12 27.78 0.03
C LEU A 478 -9.87 29.06 0.42
N SER A 479 -9.16 30.12 0.82
CA SER A 479 -9.78 31.41 1.12
C SER A 479 -10.39 32.07 -0.12
N LEU A 480 -9.71 31.98 -1.28
CA LEU A 480 -10.25 32.46 -2.56
C LEU A 480 -11.47 31.66 -3.01
N LEU A 481 -11.47 30.34 -2.80
CA LEU A 481 -12.60 29.46 -3.12
C LEU A 481 -13.83 29.79 -2.26
N ASP A 482 -13.63 30.08 -0.97
CA ASP A 482 -14.71 30.54 -0.09
C ASP A 482 -15.27 31.89 -0.57
N GLU A 483 -14.40 32.86 -0.87
CA GLU A 483 -14.81 34.17 -1.40
C GLU A 483 -15.59 34.02 -2.72
N TYR A 484 -15.11 33.20 -3.65
CA TYR A 484 -15.80 32.89 -4.91
C TYR A 484 -17.19 32.30 -4.68
N THR A 485 -17.29 31.36 -3.73
CA THR A 485 -18.55 30.69 -3.40
C THR A 485 -19.56 31.68 -2.81
N GLN A 486 -19.12 32.55 -1.90
CA GLN A 486 -19.94 33.61 -1.32
C GLN A 486 -20.40 34.63 -2.36
N LEU A 487 -19.51 35.08 -3.25
CA LEU A 487 -19.84 35.99 -4.35
C LEU A 487 -20.86 35.37 -5.31
N ARG A 488 -20.71 34.10 -5.66
CA ARG A 488 -21.65 33.37 -6.53
C ARG A 488 -23.02 33.23 -5.88
N GLN A 489 -23.06 32.93 -4.58
CA GLN A 489 -24.31 32.88 -3.82
C GLN A 489 -24.99 34.26 -3.78
N ARG A 490 -24.23 35.33 -3.54
CA ARG A 490 -24.73 36.71 -3.53
C ARG A 490 -25.25 37.14 -4.90
N LEU A 491 -24.55 36.79 -5.99
CA LEU A 491 -25.00 37.04 -7.36
C LEU A 491 -26.33 36.34 -7.65
N SER A 492 -26.46 35.06 -7.27
CA SER A 492 -27.69 34.29 -7.44
C SER A 492 -28.86 34.88 -6.64
N GLN A 493 -28.61 35.33 -5.40
CA GLN A 493 -29.60 36.04 -4.60
C GLN A 493 -30.05 37.33 -5.29
N ILE A 494 -29.11 38.15 -5.76
CA ILE A 494 -29.44 39.39 -6.47
C ILE A 494 -30.27 39.09 -7.73
N GLN A 495 -29.85 38.14 -8.56
CA GLN A 495 -30.59 37.77 -9.77
C GLN A 495 -32.03 37.32 -9.44
N SER A 496 -32.20 36.49 -8.41
CA SER A 496 -33.52 36.05 -7.94
C SER A 496 -34.40 37.23 -7.53
N VAL A 497 -33.86 38.18 -6.76
CA VAL A 497 -34.61 39.36 -6.30
C VAL A 497 -34.94 40.29 -7.48
N VAL A 498 -34.05 40.43 -8.46
CA VAL A 498 -34.32 41.16 -9.71
C VAL A 498 -35.49 40.53 -10.46
N TYR A 499 -35.49 39.22 -10.69
CA TYR A 499 -36.60 38.54 -11.38
C TYR A 499 -37.92 38.64 -10.61
N GLN A 500 -37.89 38.49 -9.28
CA GLN A 500 -39.09 38.65 -8.44
C GLN A 500 -39.67 40.07 -8.54
N ASN A 501 -38.82 41.09 -8.54
CA ASN A 501 -39.25 42.48 -8.65
C ASN A 501 -39.78 42.81 -10.05
N ILE A 502 -39.19 42.25 -11.11
CA ILE A 502 -39.72 42.34 -12.47
C ILE A 502 -41.10 41.65 -12.55
N ALA A 503 -41.26 40.47 -11.96
CA ALA A 503 -42.54 39.76 -11.91
C ALA A 503 -43.61 40.55 -11.13
N ARG A 504 -43.24 41.18 -10.01
CA ARG A 504 -44.14 42.08 -9.25
C ARG A 504 -44.55 43.28 -10.09
N ALA A 505 -43.61 43.90 -10.81
CA ALA A 505 -43.90 45.02 -11.71
C ALA A 505 -44.88 44.63 -12.83
N ASN A 506 -44.74 43.42 -13.38
CA ASN A 506 -45.67 42.88 -14.38
C ASN A 506 -47.06 42.60 -13.83
N PHE A 507 -47.15 42.15 -12.58
CA PHE A 507 -48.43 41.88 -11.94
C PHE A 507 -49.19 43.18 -11.60
N SER A 508 -48.46 44.24 -11.20
CA SER A 508 -49.04 45.55 -10.88
C SER A 508 -49.15 46.51 -12.07
N GLY A 509 -48.71 46.08 -13.27
CA GLY A 509 -48.67 46.93 -14.47
C GLY A 509 -50.04 47.17 -15.11
N GLU A 510 -50.20 48.27 -15.83
CA GLU A 510 -51.40 48.55 -16.63
C GLU A 510 -51.59 47.49 -17.75
N ARG A 511 -52.85 47.25 -18.16
CA ARG A 511 -53.18 46.26 -19.20
C ARG A 511 -52.38 46.52 -20.48
N GLY A 512 -51.50 45.57 -20.84
CA GLY A 512 -50.65 45.63 -22.03
C GLY A 512 -49.19 46.02 -21.78
N MET A 513 -48.84 46.40 -20.55
CA MET A 513 -47.45 46.68 -20.14
C MET A 513 -46.80 45.42 -19.56
N ARG A 514 -45.66 45.00 -20.11
CA ARG A 514 -44.83 43.89 -19.60
C ARG A 514 -43.35 44.25 -19.67
N TYR A 515 -42.60 43.78 -18.69
CA TYR A 515 -41.18 43.96 -18.47
C TYR A 515 -40.53 42.57 -18.43
N GLY A 516 -39.49 42.34 -19.21
CA GLY A 516 -38.76 41.08 -19.24
C GLY A 516 -37.87 40.98 -20.48
N GLN A 517 -37.17 39.85 -20.61
CA GLN A 517 -36.20 39.62 -21.68
C GLN A 517 -36.80 39.73 -23.08
N ASP A 518 -38.09 39.41 -23.25
CA ASP A 518 -38.79 39.51 -24.53
C ASP A 518 -39.25 40.95 -24.89
N HIS A 519 -39.01 41.92 -23.98
CA HIS A 519 -39.49 43.30 -24.08
C HIS A 519 -38.35 44.32 -23.91
N TYR A 520 -37.13 43.99 -24.33
CA TYR A 520 -36.04 44.97 -24.52
C TYR A 520 -36.37 45.87 -25.73
N ASP A 521 -37.33 46.77 -25.56
CA ASP A 521 -37.68 47.84 -26.51
C ASP A 521 -37.07 49.19 -26.06
N GLU A 522 -37.49 50.31 -26.65
CA GLU A 522 -37.03 51.66 -26.25
C GLU A 522 -37.29 51.99 -24.76
N ARG A 523 -38.03 51.16 -24.00
CA ARG A 523 -38.41 51.38 -22.60
C ARG A 523 -37.48 50.67 -21.59
N MET A 524 -36.71 49.65 -22.01
CA MET A 524 -35.69 49.00 -21.18
C MET A 524 -34.32 49.12 -21.85
N GLN A 525 -33.55 50.12 -21.41
CA GLN A 525 -32.21 50.40 -21.90
C GLN A 525 -31.15 50.01 -20.86
N ALA A 526 -30.00 49.56 -21.32
CA ALA A 526 -28.86 49.32 -20.44
C ALA A 526 -28.35 50.67 -19.91
N THR A 527 -28.21 50.80 -18.59
CA THR A 527 -27.67 52.02 -17.96
C THR A 527 -26.19 51.90 -17.59
N ARG A 528 -25.66 50.68 -17.57
CA ARG A 528 -24.28 50.34 -17.24
C ARG A 528 -23.75 49.33 -18.23
N LEU A 529 -22.53 49.56 -18.72
CA LEU A 529 -21.78 48.62 -19.53
C LEU A 529 -20.47 48.30 -18.81
N LEU A 530 -20.20 47.03 -18.58
CA LEU A 530 -18.92 46.55 -18.06
C LEU A 530 -18.10 46.03 -19.24
N SER A 531 -16.98 46.69 -19.54
CA SER A 531 -15.96 46.17 -20.45
C SER A 531 -14.88 45.45 -19.66
N ILE A 532 -14.47 44.29 -20.17
CA ILE A 532 -13.43 43.46 -19.58
C ILE A 532 -12.26 43.44 -20.57
N ASN A 533 -11.18 44.13 -20.22
CA ASN A 533 -9.95 44.11 -21.00
C ASN A 533 -9.01 43.05 -20.42
N GLN A 534 -8.58 42.14 -21.28
CA GLN A 534 -7.64 41.09 -20.94
C GLN A 534 -6.35 41.34 -21.71
N ASP A 535 -5.54 42.29 -21.23
CA ASP A 535 -4.15 42.43 -21.68
C ASP A 535 -3.29 41.29 -21.09
N ASP A 536 -2.00 41.21 -21.44
CA ASP A 536 -1.01 40.22 -20.95
C ASP A 536 -0.77 40.23 -19.40
N SER A 537 -1.63 40.92 -18.63
CA SER A 537 -1.65 40.99 -17.17
C SER A 537 -2.45 39.81 -16.57
N PRO A 538 -2.02 39.24 -15.42
CA PRO A 538 -2.71 38.11 -14.78
C PRO A 538 -4.10 38.46 -14.21
N SER A 539 -4.39 39.74 -13.95
CA SER A 539 -5.69 40.23 -13.49
C SER A 539 -6.42 40.99 -14.61
N PRO A 540 -7.68 40.66 -14.93
CA PRO A 540 -8.46 41.40 -15.91
C PRO A 540 -8.71 42.84 -15.45
N ASP A 541 -8.61 43.79 -16.38
CA ASP A 541 -8.94 45.19 -16.15
C ASP A 541 -10.41 45.45 -16.48
N PHE A 542 -11.07 46.26 -15.65
CA PHE A 542 -12.52 46.48 -15.72
C PHE A 542 -12.81 47.97 -15.88
N SER A 543 -13.54 48.31 -16.94
CA SER A 543 -14.03 49.67 -17.17
C SER A 543 -15.56 49.68 -17.21
N ILE A 544 -16.16 50.62 -16.46
CA ILE A 544 -17.61 50.78 -16.35
C ILE A 544 -18.02 52.07 -17.04
N TYR A 545 -18.90 51.96 -18.04
CA TYR A 545 -19.42 53.09 -18.80
C TYR A 545 -20.90 53.31 -18.50
N ASN A 546 -21.29 54.59 -18.38
CA ASN A 546 -22.70 54.99 -18.34
C ASN A 546 -23.18 55.21 -19.78
N PHE A 547 -24.27 54.57 -20.18
CA PHE A 547 -24.79 54.63 -21.56
C PHE A 547 -25.36 56.00 -21.97
N ILE A 548 -25.15 57.06 -21.19
CA ILE A 548 -25.71 58.40 -21.47
C ILE A 548 -24.74 59.26 -22.33
N ASP A 549 -23.50 58.83 -22.55
CA ASP A 549 -22.48 59.63 -23.22
C ASP A 549 -22.33 59.33 -24.73
N GLU A 550 -23.43 59.06 -25.45
CA GLU A 550 -23.40 58.99 -26.93
C GLU A 550 -23.31 60.39 -27.61
N ASP A 551 -23.49 61.49 -26.86
CA ASP A 551 -23.44 62.85 -27.42
C ASP A 551 -22.02 63.48 -27.38
N GLU A 552 -21.00 62.87 -26.75
CA GLU A 552 -19.61 63.40 -26.71
C GLU A 552 -18.69 62.86 -27.82
N GLU A 553 -19.01 61.72 -28.45
CA GLU A 553 -18.18 61.19 -29.55
C GLU A 553 -18.43 61.90 -30.90
N GLU A 554 -19.59 62.53 -31.14
CA GLU A 554 -19.89 63.23 -32.40
C GLU A 554 -19.27 64.66 -32.52
N GLU A 555 -18.68 65.22 -31.47
CA GLU A 555 -17.97 66.52 -31.52
C GLU A 555 -16.46 66.38 -31.77
N LEU A 556 -15.86 65.20 -31.56
CA LEU A 556 -14.42 64.97 -31.76
C LEU A 556 -14.06 64.54 -33.19
N GLU A 557 -15.01 64.04 -33.99
CA GLU A 557 -14.77 63.62 -35.38
C GLU A 557 -15.04 64.69 -36.45
N LYS A 558 -15.43 65.92 -36.08
CA LYS A 558 -15.77 66.98 -37.04
C LYS A 558 -14.65 67.91 -37.47
N ASP A 559 -13.43 67.77 -36.95
CA ASP A 559 -12.32 68.70 -37.28
C ASP A 559 -11.20 68.08 -38.13
N GLY A 560 -11.56 67.22 -39.09
CA GLY A 560 -10.55 66.66 -39.99
C GLY A 560 -11.09 66.08 -41.30
N SER A 561 -11.47 66.95 -42.25
CA SER A 561 -11.56 66.68 -43.70
C SER A 561 -12.55 65.55 -44.14
N GLU A 562 -13.24 65.56 -45.27
CA GLU A 562 -13.02 66.24 -46.54
C GLU A 562 -14.31 66.14 -47.38
N THR A 563 -14.34 66.97 -48.42
CA THR A 563 -15.26 66.99 -49.56
C THR A 563 -15.95 65.67 -49.97
N GLY A 564 -17.25 65.74 -50.29
CA GLY A 564 -17.82 64.95 -51.39
C GLY A 564 -19.04 64.07 -51.09
N GLU A 565 -20.19 64.51 -51.61
CA GLU A 565 -21.39 63.75 -52.01
C GLU A 565 -22.28 63.01 -50.98
N LYS A 566 -23.53 63.47 -50.94
CA LYS A 566 -24.66 62.97 -50.16
C LYS A 566 -25.31 61.73 -50.80
N LYS A 567 -25.62 60.72 -49.98
CA LYS A 567 -26.70 59.72 -50.20
C LYS A 567 -27.60 59.62 -48.94
N PRO A 568 -28.86 59.18 -49.09
CA PRO A 568 -30.00 59.79 -48.40
C PRO A 568 -30.17 59.34 -46.94
N LYS A 569 -30.46 60.31 -46.07
CA LYS A 569 -30.86 60.12 -44.67
C LYS A 569 -32.18 59.35 -44.61
N GLU A 570 -32.17 58.15 -44.01
CA GLU A 570 -33.37 57.56 -43.42
C GLU A 570 -33.90 58.50 -42.34
N LYS A 571 -35.20 58.80 -42.39
CA LYS A 571 -35.89 59.63 -41.39
C LYS A 571 -35.79 58.94 -40.02
N LYS A 572 -34.84 59.35 -39.17
CA LYS A 572 -34.91 59.13 -37.72
C LYS A 572 -36.24 59.74 -37.24
N ARG A 573 -37.19 58.86 -36.91
CA ARG A 573 -38.47 59.21 -36.29
C ARG A 573 -38.16 60.07 -35.06
N ASN A 574 -38.83 61.22 -34.97
CA ASN A 574 -38.71 62.15 -33.87
C ASN A 574 -39.05 61.43 -32.55
N ARG A 575 -38.04 60.98 -31.80
CA ARG A 575 -38.23 60.35 -30.49
C ARG A 575 -38.63 61.46 -29.53
N ASN A 576 -39.85 61.36 -29.01
CA ASN A 576 -40.43 62.29 -28.06
C ASN A 576 -39.61 62.25 -26.76
N LYS A 577 -38.57 63.09 -26.65
CA LYS A 577 -37.71 63.26 -25.47
C LYS A 577 -38.52 64.02 -24.39
N ASN A 578 -39.29 63.30 -23.59
CA ASN A 578 -40.05 63.87 -22.49
C ASN A 578 -39.24 63.75 -21.18
N PRO A 579 -38.70 64.84 -20.60
CA PRO A 579 -37.76 64.79 -19.47
C PRO A 579 -38.36 64.22 -18.18
N LEU A 580 -39.69 64.21 -18.05
CA LEU A 580 -40.41 63.58 -16.92
C LEU A 580 -40.28 62.05 -16.88
N HIS A 581 -40.03 61.39 -18.01
CA HIS A 581 -39.77 59.94 -18.04
C HIS A 581 -38.32 59.59 -17.69
N TRP A 582 -37.38 60.53 -17.79
CA TRP A 582 -35.96 60.31 -17.47
C TRP A 582 -35.67 60.27 -15.97
N PHE A 583 -36.37 61.08 -15.17
CA PHE A 583 -36.09 61.20 -13.73
C PHE A 583 -36.75 60.11 -12.84
N GLY A 584 -37.30 59.05 -13.42
CA GLY A 584 -37.79 57.88 -12.67
C GLY A 584 -38.94 58.16 -11.69
N LEU A 585 -39.60 59.33 -11.77
CA LEU A 585 -40.63 59.78 -10.83
C LEU A 585 -41.90 58.92 -10.90
N PHE A 586 -42.18 58.31 -12.06
CA PHE A 586 -43.32 57.42 -12.30
C PHE A 586 -42.93 55.94 -12.45
N ALA A 587 -41.65 55.59 -12.22
CA ALA A 587 -41.21 54.21 -12.28
C ALA A 587 -41.68 53.47 -11.01
N PRO A 588 -42.43 52.35 -11.12
CA PRO A 588 -42.90 51.60 -9.97
C PRO A 588 -41.70 51.11 -9.13
N MET A 589 -41.84 51.17 -7.80
CA MET A 589 -40.76 50.84 -6.85
C MET A 589 -40.07 49.50 -7.13
N PRO A 590 -40.78 48.40 -7.50
CA PRO A 590 -40.11 47.15 -7.88
C PRO A 590 -39.11 47.29 -9.05
N LEU A 591 -39.39 48.12 -10.06
CA LEU A 591 -38.45 48.34 -11.17
C LEU A 591 -37.21 49.13 -10.73
N ARG A 592 -37.38 50.11 -9.84
CA ARG A 592 -36.24 50.86 -9.27
C ARG A 592 -35.34 49.95 -8.45
N THR A 593 -35.92 49.05 -7.66
CA THR A 593 -35.17 48.04 -6.90
C THR A 593 -34.46 47.05 -7.83
N ALA A 594 -35.13 46.56 -8.88
CA ALA A 594 -34.53 45.68 -9.88
C ALA A 594 -33.35 46.36 -10.61
N GLN A 595 -33.48 47.64 -10.95
CA GLN A 595 -32.42 48.44 -11.58
C GLN A 595 -31.21 48.60 -10.65
N ALA A 596 -31.42 49.03 -9.40
CA ALA A 596 -30.34 49.22 -8.44
C ALA A 596 -29.57 47.92 -8.15
N GLN A 597 -30.29 46.81 -8.03
CA GLN A 597 -29.68 45.49 -7.82
C GLN A 597 -28.95 44.97 -9.06
N SER A 598 -29.46 45.24 -10.26
CA SER A 598 -28.78 44.89 -11.51
C SER A 598 -27.49 45.70 -11.68
N ALA A 599 -27.50 46.98 -11.32
CA ALA A 599 -26.30 47.82 -11.29
C ALA A 599 -25.27 47.27 -10.29
N GLN A 600 -25.69 46.94 -9.05
CA GLN A 600 -24.81 46.34 -8.05
C GLN A 600 -24.15 45.03 -8.53
N ALA A 601 -24.91 44.16 -9.22
CA ALA A 601 -24.35 42.92 -9.75
C ALA A 601 -23.22 43.17 -10.76
N VAL A 602 -23.40 44.15 -11.65
CA VAL A 602 -22.47 44.47 -12.74
C VAL A 602 -21.27 45.29 -12.25
N GLU A 603 -21.48 46.21 -11.31
CA GLU A 603 -20.43 47.12 -10.81
C GLU A 603 -19.55 46.46 -9.72
N GLU A 604 -20.13 45.66 -8.83
CA GLU A 604 -19.41 45.14 -7.65
C GLU A 604 -19.13 43.63 -7.73
N ILE A 605 -20.15 42.83 -8.06
CA ILE A 605 -20.07 41.36 -7.86
C ILE A 605 -19.38 40.66 -9.03
N ILE A 606 -19.79 40.93 -10.27
CA ILE A 606 -19.25 40.27 -11.46
C ILE A 606 -17.74 40.55 -11.63
N PRO A 607 -17.24 41.81 -11.51
CA PRO A 607 -15.81 42.08 -11.60
C PRO A 607 -15.01 41.31 -10.56
N ARG A 608 -15.41 41.36 -9.28
CA ARG A 608 -14.70 40.64 -8.20
C ARG A 608 -14.73 39.12 -8.40
N LEU A 609 -15.86 38.56 -8.84
CA LEU A 609 -15.99 37.13 -9.10
C LEU A 609 -15.03 36.67 -10.22
N VAL A 610 -14.86 37.47 -11.26
CA VAL A 610 -13.92 37.21 -12.34
C VAL A 610 -12.46 37.37 -11.88
N SER A 611 -12.15 38.41 -11.09
CA SER A 611 -10.82 38.59 -10.48
C SER A 611 -10.42 37.43 -9.58
N VAL A 612 -11.30 37.02 -8.66
CA VAL A 612 -11.03 35.89 -7.74
C VAL A 612 -10.80 34.60 -8.53
N ASN A 613 -11.56 34.37 -9.60
CA ASN A 613 -11.35 33.20 -10.46
C ASN A 613 -9.97 33.24 -11.17
N ALA A 614 -9.49 34.41 -11.58
CA ALA A 614 -8.14 34.58 -12.12
C ALA A 614 -7.05 34.35 -11.05
N GLU A 615 -7.20 34.92 -9.85
CA GLU A 615 -6.29 34.71 -8.71
C GLU A 615 -6.20 33.22 -8.32
N MET A 616 -7.32 32.49 -8.36
CA MET A 616 -7.35 31.05 -8.09
C MET A 616 -6.54 30.25 -9.13
N LEU A 617 -6.66 30.61 -10.41
CA LEU A 617 -5.95 29.95 -11.50
C LEU A 617 -4.44 30.20 -11.39
N GLU A 618 -4.04 31.43 -11.05
CA GLU A 618 -2.64 31.77 -10.80
C GLU A 618 -2.07 30.99 -9.61
N THR A 619 -2.80 30.95 -8.48
CA THR A 619 -2.41 30.18 -7.30
C THR A 619 -2.26 28.69 -7.63
N GLU A 620 -3.12 28.12 -8.47
CA GLU A 620 -3.00 26.73 -8.92
C GLU A 620 -1.72 26.50 -9.75
N ILE A 621 -1.37 27.44 -10.63
CA ILE A 621 -0.12 27.40 -11.38
C ILE A 621 1.09 27.44 -10.43
N GLU A 622 1.06 28.30 -9.41
CA GLU A 622 2.12 28.41 -8.42
C GLU A 622 2.27 27.13 -7.60
N VAL A 623 1.16 26.53 -7.14
CA VAL A 623 1.20 25.23 -6.45
C VAL A 623 1.84 24.16 -7.32
N ARG A 624 1.49 24.09 -8.61
CA ARG A 624 2.11 23.14 -9.55
C ARG A 624 3.61 23.39 -9.73
N ARG A 625 4.02 24.66 -9.82
CA ARG A 625 5.44 25.06 -9.91
C ARG A 625 6.21 24.72 -8.64
N ALA A 626 5.66 25.00 -7.47
CA ALA A 626 6.26 24.69 -6.17
C ALA A 626 6.45 23.18 -5.99
N ARG A 627 5.42 22.37 -6.30
CA ARG A 627 5.54 20.89 -6.30
C ARG A 627 6.64 20.38 -7.24
N LYS A 628 6.78 20.99 -8.42
CA LYS A 628 7.83 20.62 -9.39
C LYS A 628 9.23 21.00 -8.91
N ARG A 629 9.39 22.14 -8.21
CA ARG A 629 10.66 22.54 -7.57
C ARG A 629 11.06 21.54 -6.49
N ARG A 630 10.11 21.12 -5.65
CA ARG A 630 10.32 20.11 -4.60
C ARG A 630 10.79 18.78 -5.16
N ALA A 631 10.09 18.26 -6.17
CA ALA A 631 10.49 17.02 -6.84
C ALA A 631 11.90 17.10 -7.45
N LYS A 632 12.30 18.29 -7.95
CA LYS A 632 13.65 18.52 -8.49
C LYS A 632 14.71 18.64 -7.39
N ALA A 633 14.39 19.27 -6.25
CA ALA A 633 15.26 19.37 -5.09
C ALA A 633 15.51 17.99 -4.46
N GLU A 634 14.46 17.20 -4.25
CA GLU A 634 14.52 15.80 -3.79
C GLU A 634 15.40 14.94 -4.72
N ALA A 635 15.27 15.11 -6.04
CA ALA A 635 16.11 14.40 -7.02
C ALA A 635 17.58 14.84 -7.00
N ALA A 636 17.86 16.12 -6.73
CA ALA A 636 19.22 16.65 -6.65
C ALA A 636 19.94 16.20 -5.37
N GLU A 637 19.23 16.17 -4.23
CA GLU A 637 19.74 15.69 -2.95
C GLU A 637 20.15 14.22 -3.02
N LYS A 638 19.30 13.37 -3.60
CA LYS A 638 19.64 11.97 -3.92
C LYS A 638 20.89 11.82 -4.78
N ARG A 639 21.18 12.80 -5.64
CA ARG A 639 22.35 12.79 -6.52
C ARG A 639 23.62 13.20 -5.79
N ILE A 640 23.53 14.11 -4.81
CA ILE A 640 24.66 14.56 -3.97
C ILE A 640 25.06 13.45 -2.98
N ASP A 641 24.11 12.77 -2.36
CA ASP A 641 24.37 11.65 -1.45
C ASP A 641 25.06 10.46 -2.14
N ARG A 642 24.77 10.25 -3.44
CA ARG A 642 25.48 9.26 -4.26
C ARG A 642 26.95 9.64 -4.52
N VAL A 643 27.26 10.93 -4.65
CA VAL A 643 28.62 11.41 -4.92
C VAL A 643 29.49 11.42 -3.66
N SER A 644 28.91 11.72 -2.50
CA SER A 644 29.61 11.74 -1.21
C SER A 644 29.96 10.33 -0.70
N THR A 645 29.18 9.31 -1.07
CA THR A 645 29.46 7.90 -0.74
C THR A 645 30.58 7.29 -1.58
N ASP A 646 30.82 7.78 -2.80
CA ASP A 646 31.91 7.32 -3.67
C ASP A 646 33.27 7.97 -3.37
N THR A 647 33.34 9.00 -2.50
CA THR A 647 34.56 9.78 -2.24
C THR A 647 35.21 9.53 -0.87
N GLN A 648 34.88 8.44 -0.15
CA GLN A 648 35.75 8.03 0.96
C GLN A 648 37.07 7.44 0.42
N PRO A 649 38.24 7.96 0.85
CA PRO A 649 39.53 7.52 0.34
C PRO A 649 39.77 6.07 0.76
N GLN A 650 40.04 5.22 -0.23
CA GLN A 650 40.59 3.89 0.00
C GLN A 650 41.87 4.04 0.82
N GLY A 651 41.81 3.61 2.09
CA GLY A 651 42.96 3.56 2.96
C GLY A 651 44.06 2.74 2.30
N THR A 652 45.23 3.36 2.14
CA THR A 652 46.48 2.73 1.73
C THR A 652 46.80 1.56 2.66
N GLU A 653 46.63 0.34 2.16
CA GLU A 653 47.26 -0.86 2.71
C GLU A 653 48.76 -0.79 2.38
N THR A 654 49.58 -0.47 3.39
CA THR A 654 51.01 -0.78 3.36
C THR A 654 51.21 -2.28 3.58
N LYS A 655 52.00 -2.86 2.68
CA LYS A 655 52.48 -4.26 2.61
C LYS A 655 52.95 -4.85 3.94
#